data_AF-A0A4V2DP93-F1
#
_entry.id   AF-A0A4V2DP93-F1
#
_cell.length_a   1.000
_cell.length_b   1.000
_cell.length_c   1.000
_cell.angle_alpha   90.00
_cell.angle_beta   90.00
_cell.angle_gamma   90.00
#
_symmetry.space_group_name_H-M   'P 1'
#
loop_
_entity.id
_entity.type
_entity.pdbx_description
1 polymer ?
#
loop_
_entity_poly.entity_id
_entity_poly.type
_entity_poly.pdbx_seq_one_letter_code
_entity_poly.pdbx_strand_id
1 'polypeptide(L)'
;MQTQEEFQQAVTKNIQILQAERNQDLRDCYQAQLNYLQQCGEQGIQPHLQQLWITYVESYESNIVLQEATLSLSQYLQHLVDYYAAHTEQRQDMMQIFLNFEKIDQAYRFPHAVGRGIRVLKTACAGIDQAELVNLFLQRTLQIQRKTIELIQLMNQHAAYLYPEKMLDYAALKTWARQQLRVFSNTEKADLWYWLLTVLLEIRPQNLETRVLNHYDKTVLHQYFFGMFLVAIEDEDITLFEERSFILLIEQFLQFIKLIRDRRLIQLITKMVSQKAKRKQLSQALIAVLKQINFVQLSHFGFFPTKQLEKYQQKIHETVQHYQSPVLNEETVATVQMQMLDYQLPFSDEEAAVGAFLRQGNARLAWVAVLQKEFDALAVDEKQQWYKFWKHVDAVSSAKPTKKWLLDAEKIWQQSPVIQNHYLDQLQHWWTVMKKHAVADTRPFNSKNENTLKGIVWFQQFQKTRQDELLNVLTLMSEYCYRKIAGVGATSAVLGGVCLHALAQHGLTGLAKLSFLQKKIRYELGQKVIRKALNEAAVSNHLTVDEIKEVVAEDFDFIQGKSIHPVAWGDYQLGLHCVGDTQCEVWIESDQQVAASTIKGLTSSSVYKDLKKQAALIARQIKVYALGFEEALLQERHWSYGFWQQYVAGHGILGWLAGRLIWQLELQNSEQVIGCYQADTQHWLDVRQQVITVNADQIKSLRLWHPIEATLDEVKAWREYILIKQIQQPFRQAFREVYIATETELKEQQSLRFAYHYLQQSKFRAVATGRAWNYEIQGGWDNVSLPSRYFPAQGIIAILAVDFPKHSTLLNEQGVYAYIKTQEIKFSTSQGQLIDLNDVPKLIFSEVMRDADYFIQGCSIGLDYALELTGFPEEMQRYYSQRYQSTLSQIIVNRHDSLDHILSRLDIAYQCRLDSHFVYVQGQLHEYKIHLGTGHIFMSPNDQFICIVPQQKLEAVHVAHLFLPFEDDAMLSLILSKVLLLAQDHQIKDELIQQQIKVA
;
A
#
# COMPACT_ATOMS: atom_id res chain seq x y z
N MET A 1 -6.38 -16.64 -46.18
CA MET A 1 -6.54 -15.19 -45.96
C MET A 1 -7.96 -14.84 -46.38
N GLN A 2 -8.84 -14.52 -45.43
CA GLN A 2 -10.15 -13.96 -45.77
C GLN A 2 -9.99 -12.46 -46.06
N THR A 3 -10.69 -11.94 -47.06
CA THR A 3 -10.60 -10.53 -47.45
C THR A 3 -11.23 -9.62 -46.37
N GLN A 4 -10.87 -8.34 -46.33
CA GLN A 4 -11.43 -7.36 -45.39
C GLN A 4 -12.97 -7.26 -45.50
N GLU A 5 -13.51 -7.54 -46.68
CA GLU A 5 -14.94 -7.63 -46.97
C GLU A 5 -15.60 -8.87 -46.35
N GLU A 6 -14.95 -10.05 -46.43
CA GLU A 6 -15.41 -11.27 -45.77
C GLU A 6 -15.39 -11.16 -44.25
N PHE A 7 -14.41 -10.45 -43.67
CA PHE A 7 -14.36 -10.15 -42.24
C PHE A 7 -15.48 -9.19 -41.82
N GLN A 8 -15.73 -8.13 -42.58
CA GLN A 8 -16.85 -7.21 -42.33
C GLN A 8 -18.21 -7.91 -42.44
N GLN A 9 -18.39 -8.80 -43.41
CA GLN A 9 -19.59 -9.62 -43.54
C GLN A 9 -19.73 -10.63 -42.38
N ALA A 10 -18.64 -11.25 -41.93
CA ALA A 10 -18.63 -12.16 -40.79
C ALA A 10 -18.93 -11.45 -39.45
N VAL A 11 -18.37 -10.25 -39.24
CA VAL A 11 -18.65 -9.41 -38.06
C VAL A 11 -20.10 -8.93 -38.09
N THR A 12 -20.61 -8.49 -39.24
CA THR A 12 -22.01 -8.07 -39.38
C THR A 12 -22.96 -9.23 -39.14
N LYS A 13 -22.64 -10.42 -39.66
CA LYS A 13 -23.41 -11.64 -39.43
C LYS A 13 -23.37 -12.08 -37.95
N ASN A 14 -22.22 -11.99 -37.29
CA ASN A 14 -22.11 -12.30 -35.86
C ASN A 14 -22.84 -11.29 -34.97
N ILE A 15 -22.82 -10.00 -35.33
CA ILE A 15 -23.63 -8.97 -34.67
C ILE A 15 -25.12 -9.28 -34.85
N GLN A 16 -25.54 -9.68 -36.05
CA GLN A 16 -26.93 -10.09 -36.31
C GLN A 16 -27.32 -11.34 -35.54
N ILE A 17 -26.43 -12.34 -35.42
CA ILE A 17 -26.65 -13.56 -34.62
C ILE A 17 -26.77 -13.22 -33.13
N LEU A 18 -25.83 -12.45 -32.58
CA LEU A 18 -25.86 -12.04 -31.17
C LEU A 18 -27.07 -11.14 -30.84
N GLN A 19 -27.49 -10.29 -31.78
CA GLN A 19 -28.71 -9.50 -31.65
C GLN A 19 -29.96 -10.38 -31.73
N ALA A 20 -29.98 -11.39 -32.60
CA ALA A 20 -31.08 -12.36 -32.70
C ALA A 20 -31.20 -13.22 -31.44
N GLU A 21 -30.08 -13.70 -30.89
CA GLU A 21 -30.03 -14.47 -29.63
C GLU A 21 -30.50 -13.61 -28.44
N ARG A 22 -29.98 -12.39 -28.30
CA ARG A 22 -30.43 -11.45 -27.25
C ARG A 22 -31.92 -11.10 -27.37
N ASN A 23 -32.44 -10.94 -28.58
CA ASN A 23 -33.86 -10.68 -28.82
C ASN A 23 -34.73 -11.92 -28.51
N GLN A 24 -34.20 -13.13 -28.68
CA GLN A 24 -34.87 -14.36 -28.31
C GLN A 24 -34.94 -14.52 -26.79
N ASP A 25 -33.83 -14.29 -26.07
CA ASP A 25 -33.81 -14.36 -24.60
C ASP A 25 -34.77 -13.35 -23.96
N LEU A 26 -34.95 -12.16 -24.58
CA LEU A 26 -35.93 -11.16 -24.13
C LEU A 26 -37.37 -11.63 -24.33
N ARG A 27 -37.69 -12.27 -25.45
CA ARG A 27 -39.01 -12.86 -25.71
C ARG A 27 -39.32 -13.99 -24.74
N ASP A 28 -38.33 -14.84 -24.47
CA ASP A 28 -38.48 -15.95 -23.53
C ASP A 28 -38.70 -15.44 -22.09
N CYS A 29 -38.04 -14.34 -21.72
CA CYS A 29 -38.27 -13.66 -20.44
C CYS A 29 -39.70 -13.10 -20.32
N TYR A 30 -40.23 -12.45 -21.36
CA TYR A 30 -41.61 -11.93 -21.36
C TYR A 30 -42.64 -13.05 -21.34
N GLN A 31 -42.41 -14.12 -22.09
CA GLN A 31 -43.28 -15.29 -22.07
C GLN A 31 -43.31 -15.94 -20.68
N ALA A 32 -42.18 -16.01 -19.98
CA ALA A 32 -42.11 -16.50 -18.60
C ALA A 32 -42.93 -15.63 -17.63
N GLN A 33 -42.92 -14.30 -17.81
CA GLN A 33 -43.75 -13.37 -17.03
C GLN A 33 -45.25 -13.55 -17.30
N LEU A 34 -45.65 -13.68 -18.57
CA LEU A 34 -47.04 -13.94 -18.96
C LEU A 34 -47.55 -15.28 -18.42
N ASN A 35 -46.74 -16.34 -18.49
CA ASN A 35 -47.07 -17.65 -17.93
C ASN A 35 -47.28 -17.58 -16.41
N TYR A 36 -46.44 -16.81 -15.71
CA TYR A 36 -46.60 -16.59 -14.28
C TYR A 36 -47.89 -15.82 -13.94
N LEU A 37 -48.24 -14.79 -14.73
CA LEU A 37 -49.49 -14.06 -14.55
C LEU A 37 -50.72 -14.95 -14.78
N GLN A 38 -50.67 -15.89 -15.72
CA GLN A 38 -51.74 -16.86 -15.93
C GLN A 38 -51.93 -17.77 -14.70
N GLN A 39 -50.82 -18.30 -14.14
CA GLN A 39 -50.84 -19.10 -12.91
C GLN A 39 -51.40 -18.33 -11.71
N CYS A 40 -51.12 -17.03 -11.62
CA CYS A 40 -51.66 -16.17 -10.57
C CYS A 40 -53.19 -16.08 -10.59
N GLY A 41 -53.82 -16.11 -11.77
CA GLY A 41 -55.28 -16.12 -11.90
C GLY A 41 -55.90 -17.41 -11.33
N GLU A 42 -55.22 -18.54 -11.50
CA GLU A 42 -55.64 -19.83 -10.90
C GLU A 42 -55.48 -19.85 -9.37
N GLN A 43 -54.59 -19.01 -8.83
CA GLN A 43 -54.33 -18.84 -7.39
C GLN A 43 -55.24 -17.81 -6.71
N GLY A 44 -56.23 -17.26 -7.42
CA GLY A 44 -57.25 -16.37 -6.86
C GLY A 44 -56.91 -14.88 -6.86
N ILE A 45 -55.88 -14.44 -7.60
CA ILE A 45 -55.65 -13.00 -7.84
C ILE A 45 -56.83 -12.42 -8.62
N GLN A 46 -57.26 -11.20 -8.25
CA GLN A 46 -58.40 -10.54 -8.90
C GLN A 46 -58.21 -10.44 -10.43
N PRO A 47 -59.21 -10.85 -11.24
CA PRO A 47 -59.08 -10.88 -12.71
C PRO A 47 -58.71 -9.52 -13.31
N HIS A 48 -59.17 -8.42 -12.71
CA HIS A 48 -58.85 -7.08 -13.18
C HIS A 48 -57.38 -6.70 -12.94
N LEU A 49 -56.82 -7.02 -11.77
CA LEU A 49 -55.41 -6.81 -11.46
C LEU A 49 -54.51 -7.66 -12.37
N GLN A 50 -54.88 -8.92 -12.58
CA GLN A 50 -54.19 -9.82 -13.51
C GLN A 50 -54.15 -9.23 -14.93
N GLN A 51 -55.30 -8.73 -15.42
CA GLN A 51 -55.40 -8.13 -16.74
C GLN A 51 -54.53 -6.87 -16.88
N LEU A 52 -54.47 -6.02 -15.85
CA LEU A 52 -53.60 -4.82 -15.86
C LEU A 52 -52.11 -5.19 -16.01
N TRP A 53 -51.66 -6.24 -15.33
CA TRP A 53 -50.28 -6.73 -15.45
C TRP A 53 -50.01 -7.38 -16.82
N ILE A 54 -50.95 -8.16 -17.36
CA ILE A 54 -50.84 -8.75 -18.69
C ILE A 54 -50.69 -7.64 -19.73
N THR A 55 -51.59 -6.65 -19.71
CA THR A 55 -51.54 -5.50 -20.62
C THR A 55 -50.24 -4.71 -20.50
N TYR A 56 -49.68 -4.59 -19.28
CA TYR A 56 -48.37 -3.96 -19.08
C TYR A 56 -47.22 -4.78 -19.70
N VAL A 57 -47.18 -6.10 -19.50
CA VAL A 57 -46.13 -6.98 -20.08
C VAL A 57 -46.23 -7.01 -21.61
N GLU A 58 -47.43 -7.13 -22.16
CA GLU A 58 -47.69 -7.11 -23.62
C GLU A 58 -47.30 -5.76 -24.25
N SER A 59 -47.38 -4.65 -23.51
CA SER A 59 -46.96 -3.34 -24.02
C SER A 59 -45.48 -3.29 -24.44
N TYR A 60 -44.63 -4.18 -23.92
CA TYR A 60 -43.22 -4.29 -24.29
C TYR A 60 -42.98 -4.96 -25.65
N GLU A 61 -43.85 -5.88 -26.09
CA GLU A 61 -43.71 -6.56 -27.38
C GLU A 61 -43.96 -5.62 -28.58
N SER A 62 -44.72 -4.55 -28.37
CA SER A 62 -45.11 -3.60 -29.43
C SER A 62 -44.06 -2.53 -29.77
N ASN A 63 -42.99 -2.34 -28.97
CA ASN A 63 -42.03 -1.22 -29.11
C ASN A 63 -40.55 -1.66 -28.96
N ILE A 64 -40.04 -2.50 -29.87
CA ILE A 64 -38.66 -3.06 -29.82
C ILE A 64 -37.58 -2.06 -30.33
N VAL A 65 -37.76 -0.75 -30.16
CA VAL A 65 -36.65 0.23 -30.30
C VAL A 65 -36.70 1.24 -29.16
N LEU A 66 -36.08 0.89 -28.03
CA LEU A 66 -35.84 1.83 -26.92
C LEU A 66 -34.53 2.57 -27.17
N GLN A 67 -34.56 3.64 -27.97
CA GLN A 67 -33.54 4.69 -27.89
C GLN A 67 -33.73 5.48 -26.59
N GLU A 68 -32.61 5.95 -26.03
CA GLU A 68 -32.47 6.39 -24.64
C GLU A 68 -33.27 7.65 -24.25
N ALA A 69 -33.45 7.75 -22.92
CA ALA A 69 -33.47 9.00 -22.14
C ALA A 69 -34.78 9.81 -22.05
N THR A 70 -35.90 9.18 -21.71
CA THR A 70 -36.90 9.63 -20.70
C THR A 70 -38.10 8.69 -20.78
N LEU A 71 -38.24 7.77 -19.83
CA LEU A 71 -39.47 6.99 -19.68
C LEU A 71 -40.29 7.65 -18.58
N SER A 72 -41.22 8.49 -19.00
CA SER A 72 -42.33 8.93 -18.16
C SER A 72 -43.15 7.72 -17.72
N LEU A 73 -44.01 7.88 -16.70
CA LEU A 73 -45.00 6.86 -16.35
C LEU A 73 -45.82 6.58 -17.62
N SER A 74 -45.65 5.40 -18.23
CA SER A 74 -46.48 5.01 -19.36
C SER A 74 -47.93 4.94 -18.89
N GLN A 75 -48.88 5.14 -19.81
CA GLN A 75 -50.31 5.04 -19.49
C GLN A 75 -50.65 3.70 -18.82
N TYR A 76 -49.97 2.61 -19.22
CA TYR A 76 -50.10 1.27 -18.62
C TYR A 76 -49.59 1.20 -17.17
N LEU A 77 -48.44 1.84 -16.88
CA LEU A 77 -47.94 1.95 -15.50
C LEU A 77 -48.86 2.80 -14.63
N GLN A 78 -49.45 3.86 -15.19
CA GLN A 78 -50.38 4.73 -14.47
C GLN A 78 -51.61 3.95 -14.01
N HIS A 79 -52.18 3.08 -14.86
CA HIS A 79 -53.31 2.24 -14.49
C HIS A 79 -52.99 1.29 -13.32
N LEU A 80 -51.77 0.75 -13.26
CA LEU A 80 -51.31 -0.05 -12.13
C LEU A 80 -51.15 0.78 -10.84
N VAL A 81 -50.62 2.01 -10.94
CA VAL A 81 -50.52 2.94 -9.80
C VAL A 81 -51.90 3.34 -9.28
N ASP A 82 -52.83 3.71 -10.17
CA ASP A 82 -54.19 4.11 -9.81
C ASP A 82 -54.95 2.95 -9.17
N TYR A 83 -54.75 1.74 -9.68
CA TYR A 83 -55.33 0.53 -9.10
C TYR A 83 -54.79 0.25 -7.69
N TYR A 84 -53.47 0.38 -7.48
CA TYR A 84 -52.83 0.25 -6.17
C TYR A 84 -53.34 1.29 -5.15
N ALA A 85 -53.59 2.52 -5.61
CA ALA A 85 -54.14 3.59 -4.77
C ALA A 85 -55.59 3.28 -4.35
N ALA A 86 -56.43 2.83 -5.29
CA ALA A 86 -57.86 2.63 -5.05
C ALA A 86 -58.22 1.32 -4.32
N HIS A 87 -57.35 0.29 -4.36
CA HIS A 87 -57.65 -1.06 -3.87
C HIS A 87 -56.62 -1.53 -2.83
N THR A 88 -56.74 -1.03 -1.60
CA THR A 88 -55.82 -1.36 -0.48
C THR A 88 -55.70 -2.86 -0.21
N GLU A 89 -56.79 -3.60 -0.38
CA GLU A 89 -56.93 -5.04 -0.17
C GLU A 89 -56.17 -5.89 -1.20
N GLN A 90 -55.75 -5.30 -2.33
CA GLN A 90 -55.02 -5.98 -3.42
C GLN A 90 -53.52 -5.63 -3.46
N ARG A 91 -53.04 -4.78 -2.53
CA ARG A 91 -51.64 -4.31 -2.53
C ARG A 91 -50.63 -5.43 -2.30
N GLN A 92 -50.96 -6.41 -1.45
CA GLN A 92 -50.08 -7.55 -1.17
C GLN A 92 -49.89 -8.43 -2.41
N ASP A 93 -50.99 -8.74 -3.11
CA ASP A 93 -50.96 -9.55 -4.33
C ASP A 93 -50.13 -8.86 -5.41
N MET A 94 -50.29 -7.54 -5.57
CA MET A 94 -49.50 -6.75 -6.50
C MET A 94 -47.99 -6.74 -6.17
N MET A 95 -47.61 -6.71 -4.89
CA MET A 95 -46.21 -6.77 -4.46
C MET A 95 -45.60 -8.18 -4.63
N GLN A 96 -46.40 -9.24 -4.52
CA GLN A 96 -45.95 -10.61 -4.79
C GLN A 96 -45.63 -10.80 -6.28
N ILE A 97 -46.49 -10.29 -7.18
CA ILE A 97 -46.23 -10.30 -8.62
C ILE A 97 -44.90 -9.59 -8.92
N PHE A 98 -44.69 -8.42 -8.30
CA PHE A 98 -43.47 -7.65 -8.43
C PHE A 98 -42.20 -8.44 -8.06
N LEU A 99 -42.19 -9.09 -6.88
CA LEU A 99 -41.01 -9.81 -6.39
C LEU A 99 -40.66 -11.02 -7.26
N ASN A 100 -41.67 -11.66 -7.87
CA ASN A 100 -41.44 -12.80 -8.75
C ASN A 100 -40.99 -12.37 -10.14
N PHE A 101 -41.44 -11.22 -10.65
CA PHE A 101 -40.88 -10.62 -11.86
C PHE A 101 -39.39 -10.28 -11.70
N GLU A 102 -38.96 -9.73 -10.55
CA GLU A 102 -37.52 -9.48 -10.30
C GLU A 102 -36.67 -10.78 -10.34
N LYS A 103 -37.22 -11.91 -9.88
CA LYS A 103 -36.54 -13.21 -9.94
C LYS A 103 -36.45 -13.74 -11.37
N ILE A 104 -37.52 -13.58 -12.15
CA ILE A 104 -37.56 -13.99 -13.57
C ILE A 104 -36.52 -13.18 -14.34
N ASP A 105 -36.50 -11.85 -14.20
CA ASP A 105 -35.54 -10.95 -14.88
C ASP A 105 -34.07 -11.31 -14.57
N GLN A 106 -33.78 -11.68 -13.32
CA GLN A 106 -32.44 -12.12 -12.90
C GLN A 106 -32.01 -13.43 -13.54
N ALA A 107 -32.94 -14.39 -13.70
CA ALA A 107 -32.66 -15.69 -14.30
C ALA A 107 -32.23 -15.58 -15.78
N TYR A 108 -32.79 -14.62 -16.52
CA TYR A 108 -32.49 -14.38 -17.94
C TYR A 108 -31.36 -13.35 -18.15
N ARG A 109 -30.61 -12.97 -17.11
CA ARG A 109 -29.50 -11.99 -17.18
C ARG A 109 -29.91 -10.61 -17.72
N PHE A 110 -31.19 -10.25 -17.61
CA PHE A 110 -31.72 -8.93 -17.93
C PHE A 110 -32.21 -8.22 -16.66
N PRO A 111 -31.33 -7.85 -15.72
CA PRO A 111 -31.76 -7.26 -14.44
C PRO A 111 -32.54 -5.93 -14.59
N HIS A 112 -32.64 -5.37 -15.80
CA HIS A 112 -33.19 -4.04 -16.09
C HIS A 112 -34.06 -3.92 -17.37
N ALA A 113 -34.42 -5.01 -18.07
CA ALA A 113 -35.23 -4.90 -19.30
C ALA A 113 -36.67 -4.43 -19.03
N VAL A 114 -37.33 -5.02 -18.04
CA VAL A 114 -38.61 -4.53 -17.47
C VAL A 114 -38.36 -3.60 -16.25
N GLY A 115 -37.18 -3.76 -15.63
CA GLY A 115 -36.79 -3.14 -14.36
C GLY A 115 -36.80 -1.61 -14.27
N ARG A 116 -36.78 -0.84 -15.37
CA ARG A 116 -36.95 0.63 -15.26
C ARG A 116 -38.40 1.05 -14.99
N GLY A 117 -39.37 0.46 -15.68
CA GLY A 117 -40.81 0.76 -15.46
C GLY A 117 -41.31 0.20 -14.12
N ILE A 118 -40.89 -1.02 -13.79
CA ILE A 118 -41.15 -1.68 -12.50
C ILE A 118 -40.55 -0.88 -11.33
N ARG A 119 -39.33 -0.35 -11.46
CA ARG A 119 -38.72 0.51 -10.43
C ARG A 119 -39.48 1.83 -10.23
N VAL A 120 -39.99 2.41 -11.31
CA VAL A 120 -40.84 3.60 -11.26
C VAL A 120 -42.16 3.28 -10.54
N LEU A 121 -42.81 2.17 -10.86
CA LEU A 121 -44.02 1.68 -10.19
C LEU A 121 -43.81 1.45 -8.69
N LYS A 122 -42.71 0.79 -8.30
CA LYS A 122 -42.36 0.56 -6.89
C LYS A 122 -42.19 1.86 -6.11
N THR A 123 -41.52 2.83 -6.73
CA THR A 123 -41.29 4.16 -6.13
C THR A 123 -42.62 4.89 -5.98
N ALA A 124 -43.53 4.72 -6.94
CA ALA A 124 -44.89 5.25 -6.92
C ALA A 124 -45.75 4.65 -5.80
N CYS A 125 -45.86 3.33 -5.73
CA CYS A 125 -46.56 2.63 -4.66
C CYS A 125 -46.04 3.01 -3.26
N ALA A 126 -44.71 3.06 -3.09
CA ALA A 126 -44.10 3.48 -1.82
C ALA A 126 -44.42 4.94 -1.46
N GLY A 127 -44.57 5.83 -2.45
CA GLY A 127 -45.02 7.20 -2.22
C GLY A 127 -46.46 7.29 -1.70
N ILE A 128 -47.36 6.46 -2.23
CA ILE A 128 -48.77 6.36 -1.80
C ILE A 128 -48.85 5.85 -0.35
N ASP A 129 -48.16 4.76 -0.03
CA ASP A 129 -48.16 4.19 1.32
C ASP A 129 -47.61 5.20 2.35
N GLN A 130 -46.56 5.95 2.00
CA GLN A 130 -46.02 7.00 2.86
C GLN A 130 -47.01 8.17 3.04
N ALA A 131 -47.70 8.57 1.98
CA ALA A 131 -48.68 9.65 2.04
C ALA A 131 -49.86 9.30 2.97
N GLU A 132 -50.31 8.05 2.95
CA GLU A 132 -51.33 7.52 3.87
C GLU A 132 -50.84 7.50 5.32
N LEU A 133 -49.60 7.06 5.57
CA LEU A 133 -49.00 7.09 6.91
C LEU A 133 -48.89 8.52 7.45
N VAL A 134 -48.50 9.49 6.63
CA VAL A 134 -48.49 10.91 7.02
C VAL A 134 -49.88 11.38 7.39
N ASN A 135 -50.91 11.02 6.61
CA ASN A 135 -52.29 11.40 6.91
C ASN A 135 -52.79 10.77 8.22
N LEU A 136 -52.49 9.50 8.48
CA LEU A 136 -52.80 8.82 9.74
C LEU A 136 -52.06 9.47 10.93
N PHE A 137 -50.81 9.87 10.74
CA PHE A 137 -50.03 10.57 11.75
C PHE A 137 -50.64 11.94 12.10
N LEU A 138 -51.00 12.72 11.08
CA LEU A 138 -51.65 14.02 11.25
C LEU A 138 -53.01 13.90 11.98
N GLN A 139 -53.73 12.80 11.79
CA GLN A 139 -55.01 12.55 12.47
C GLN A 139 -54.87 12.15 13.95
N ARG A 140 -53.77 11.49 14.33
CA ARG A 140 -53.54 11.00 15.71
C ARG A 140 -52.98 12.08 16.65
N THR A 141 -52.46 13.17 16.11
CA THR A 141 -51.60 14.08 16.85
C THR A 141 -52.29 15.41 17.16
N LEU A 142 -52.73 15.60 18.41
CA LEU A 142 -53.56 16.74 18.83
C LEU A 142 -52.80 18.06 19.10
N GLN A 143 -51.46 18.08 19.00
CA GLN A 143 -50.61 19.22 19.42
C GLN A 143 -49.71 19.80 18.31
N ILE A 144 -50.06 19.63 17.03
CA ILE A 144 -49.29 20.19 15.91
C ILE A 144 -49.78 21.61 15.59
N GLN A 145 -48.86 22.56 15.44
CA GLN A 145 -49.18 23.92 15.01
C GLN A 145 -49.75 23.94 13.59
N ARG A 146 -50.72 24.82 13.33
CA ARG A 146 -51.41 24.93 12.04
C ARG A 146 -50.47 25.10 10.83
N LYS A 147 -49.46 25.98 10.93
CA LYS A 147 -48.48 26.18 9.84
C LYS A 147 -47.67 24.92 9.53
N THR A 148 -47.34 24.14 10.56
CA THR A 148 -46.64 22.86 10.41
C THR A 148 -47.53 21.83 9.72
N ILE A 149 -48.83 21.79 10.06
CA ILE A 149 -49.82 20.94 9.38
C ILE A 149 -49.93 21.34 7.90
N GLU A 150 -50.07 22.63 7.60
CA GLU A 150 -50.18 23.16 6.24
C GLU A 150 -48.93 22.81 5.40
N LEU A 151 -47.73 22.91 5.97
CA LEU A 151 -46.48 22.54 5.30
C LEU A 151 -46.38 21.02 5.05
N ILE A 152 -46.72 20.19 6.04
CA ILE A 152 -46.73 18.73 5.88
C ILE A 152 -47.76 18.31 4.83
N GLN A 153 -48.94 18.93 4.83
CA GLN A 153 -49.98 18.70 3.82
C GLN A 153 -49.53 19.12 2.42
N LEU A 154 -48.83 20.27 2.29
CA LEU A 154 -48.26 20.71 1.02
C LEU A 154 -47.24 19.71 0.47
N MET A 155 -46.31 19.23 1.32
CA MET A 155 -45.36 18.19 0.94
C MET A 155 -46.08 16.88 0.57
N ASN A 156 -47.14 16.53 1.30
CA ASN A 156 -47.92 15.32 1.06
C ASN A 156 -48.69 15.38 -0.27
N GLN A 157 -49.27 16.54 -0.59
CA GLN A 157 -49.92 16.79 -1.88
C GLN A 157 -48.92 16.68 -3.03
N HIS A 158 -47.70 17.21 -2.86
CA HIS A 158 -46.65 17.04 -3.85
C HIS A 158 -46.20 15.58 -4.01
N ALA A 159 -46.31 14.78 -2.95
CA ALA A 159 -45.96 13.36 -2.98
C ALA A 159 -47.06 12.46 -3.60
N ALA A 160 -48.32 12.86 -3.50
CA ALA A 160 -49.47 12.11 -4.03
C ALA A 160 -49.59 12.16 -5.57
N TYR A 161 -48.90 13.08 -6.26
CA TYR A 161 -48.87 13.16 -7.73
C TYR A 161 -47.51 12.68 -8.28
N LEU A 162 -47.42 11.38 -8.55
CA LEU A 162 -46.16 10.71 -8.91
C LEU A 162 -45.74 10.95 -10.36
N TYR A 163 -44.73 11.80 -10.55
CA TYR A 163 -43.89 11.81 -11.76
C TYR A 163 -42.41 11.63 -11.35
N PRO A 164 -41.73 10.53 -11.71
CA PRO A 164 -40.28 10.41 -11.53
C PRO A 164 -39.49 11.44 -12.35
N GLU A 165 -40.12 12.06 -13.35
CA GLU A 165 -39.53 13.13 -14.17
C GLU A 165 -39.58 14.51 -13.50
N LYS A 166 -40.36 14.67 -12.41
CA LYS A 166 -40.35 15.87 -11.56
C LYS A 166 -39.54 15.65 -10.27
N MET A 167 -38.50 14.80 -10.32
CA MET A 167 -37.47 14.91 -9.29
C MET A 167 -36.91 16.33 -9.37
N LEU A 168 -37.21 17.13 -8.35
CA LEU A 168 -36.64 18.46 -8.25
C LEU A 168 -35.12 18.27 -8.30
N ASP A 169 -34.46 18.94 -9.25
CA ASP A 169 -33.02 19.12 -9.14
C ASP A 169 -32.74 19.68 -7.75
N TYR A 170 -31.66 19.20 -7.16
CA TYR A 170 -31.22 19.50 -5.81
C TYR A 170 -31.15 21.02 -5.54
N ALA A 171 -30.83 21.83 -6.55
CA ALA A 171 -30.85 23.29 -6.46
C ALA A 171 -32.29 23.86 -6.26
N ALA A 172 -33.28 23.32 -6.97
CA ALA A 172 -34.68 23.73 -6.86
C ALA A 172 -35.27 23.33 -5.50
N LEU A 173 -34.96 22.10 -5.04
CA LEU A 173 -35.36 21.59 -3.73
C LEU A 173 -34.85 22.47 -2.58
N LYS A 174 -33.58 22.88 -2.62
CA LYS A 174 -33.00 23.82 -1.65
C LYS A 174 -33.66 25.18 -1.67
N THR A 175 -33.95 25.70 -2.86
CA THR A 175 -34.59 27.00 -3.03
C THR A 175 -35.99 26.98 -2.42
N TRP A 176 -36.77 25.93 -2.70
CA TRP A 176 -38.06 25.71 -2.07
C TRP A 176 -37.95 25.60 -0.55
N ALA A 177 -37.02 24.78 -0.04
CA ALA A 177 -36.86 24.58 1.40
C ALA A 177 -36.51 25.89 2.13
N ARG A 178 -35.61 26.72 1.57
CA ARG A 178 -35.30 28.04 2.13
C ARG A 178 -36.51 28.98 2.13
N GLN A 179 -37.36 28.94 1.09
CA GLN A 179 -38.58 29.75 1.05
C GLN A 179 -39.56 29.32 2.14
N GLN A 180 -39.78 28.01 2.32
CA GLN A 180 -40.68 27.50 3.36
C GLN A 180 -40.15 27.77 4.77
N LEU A 181 -38.85 27.62 5.02
CA LEU A 181 -38.28 27.85 6.34
C LEU A 181 -38.25 29.33 6.76
N ARG A 182 -38.25 30.27 5.81
CA ARG A 182 -38.21 31.73 6.10
C ARG A 182 -39.47 32.27 6.77
N VAL A 183 -40.62 31.60 6.59
CA VAL A 183 -41.91 32.07 7.14
C VAL A 183 -42.17 31.61 8.58
N PHE A 184 -41.28 30.77 9.14
CA PHE A 184 -41.34 30.30 10.52
C PHE A 184 -40.40 31.13 11.40
N SER A 185 -40.89 31.58 12.56
CA SER A 185 -40.06 32.14 13.64
C SER A 185 -39.19 31.07 14.29
N ASN A 186 -38.17 31.45 15.06
CA ASN A 186 -37.26 30.48 15.69
C ASN A 186 -37.97 29.49 16.63
N THR A 187 -39.00 29.94 17.35
CA THR A 187 -39.83 29.08 18.21
C THR A 187 -40.68 28.11 17.40
N GLU A 188 -41.30 28.58 16.30
CA GLU A 188 -42.08 27.72 15.40
C GLU A 188 -41.16 26.72 14.66
N LYS A 189 -39.93 27.11 14.31
CA LYS A 189 -38.93 26.23 13.71
C LYS A 189 -38.46 25.12 14.64
N ALA A 190 -38.25 25.42 15.93
CA ALA A 190 -37.85 24.42 16.91
C ALA A 190 -38.90 23.30 17.03
N ASP A 191 -40.18 23.67 17.10
CA ASP A 191 -41.30 22.74 17.08
C ASP A 191 -41.39 21.99 15.73
N LEU A 192 -41.24 22.71 14.62
CA LEU A 192 -41.23 22.13 13.28
C LEU A 192 -40.16 21.02 13.17
N TRP A 193 -38.93 21.24 13.62
CA TRP A 193 -37.86 20.24 13.53
C TRP A 193 -38.17 18.97 14.31
N TYR A 194 -38.70 19.11 15.53
CA TYR A 194 -39.11 17.96 16.34
C TYR A 194 -40.16 17.12 15.59
N TRP A 195 -41.15 17.78 15.00
CA TRP A 195 -42.21 17.11 14.24
C TRP A 195 -41.70 16.49 12.94
N LEU A 196 -40.88 17.20 12.16
CA LEU A 196 -40.33 16.66 10.91
C LEU A 196 -39.46 15.43 11.17
N LEU A 197 -38.62 15.46 12.22
CA LEU A 197 -37.80 14.32 12.65
C LEU A 197 -38.66 13.12 13.09
N THR A 198 -39.75 13.37 13.82
CA THR A 198 -40.68 12.32 14.27
C THR A 198 -41.42 11.68 13.09
N VAL A 199 -41.95 12.49 12.17
CA VAL A 199 -42.64 12.00 10.96
C VAL A 199 -41.69 11.16 10.11
N LEU A 200 -40.44 11.60 9.93
CA LEU A 200 -39.43 10.87 9.18
C LEU A 200 -39.14 9.47 9.75
N LEU A 201 -39.20 9.31 11.08
CA LEU A 201 -39.01 8.01 11.73
C LEU A 201 -40.23 7.09 11.53
N GLU A 202 -41.44 7.65 11.58
CA GLU A 202 -42.70 6.93 11.43
C GLU A 202 -42.96 6.42 10.00
N ILE A 203 -42.64 7.22 8.98
CA ILE A 203 -42.89 6.86 7.57
C ILE A 203 -41.84 5.92 6.96
N ARG A 204 -40.90 5.43 7.77
CA ARG A 204 -39.82 4.56 7.32
C ARG A 204 -40.33 3.12 7.16
N PRO A 205 -40.01 2.42 6.06
CA PRO A 205 -40.38 1.02 5.91
C PRO A 205 -39.63 0.13 6.93
N GLN A 206 -40.37 -0.59 7.77
CA GLN A 206 -39.84 -1.39 8.89
C GLN A 206 -39.13 -2.70 8.46
N ASN A 207 -39.29 -3.16 7.21
CA ASN A 207 -38.93 -4.53 6.78
C ASN A 207 -37.91 -4.66 5.63
N LEU A 208 -37.05 -3.67 5.38
CA LEU A 208 -36.03 -3.79 4.32
C LEU A 208 -34.63 -4.02 4.90
N GLU A 209 -34.06 -5.20 4.59
CA GLU A 209 -32.69 -5.56 4.94
C GLU A 209 -31.69 -4.47 4.54
N THR A 210 -30.77 -4.18 5.46
CA THR A 210 -29.80 -3.08 5.41
C THR A 210 -28.86 -3.04 4.20
N ARG A 211 -28.84 -4.06 3.34
CA ARG A 211 -28.00 -4.09 2.11
C ARG A 211 -28.65 -3.48 0.87
N VAL A 212 -29.98 -3.27 0.85
CA VAL A 212 -30.70 -2.76 -0.33
C VAL A 212 -30.96 -1.23 -0.26
N LEU A 213 -30.50 -0.56 0.81
CA LEU A 213 -30.73 0.86 1.11
C LEU A 213 -30.12 1.87 0.13
N ASN A 214 -29.44 1.45 -0.94
CA ASN A 214 -28.92 2.35 -1.97
C ASN A 214 -29.96 2.81 -3.00
N HIS A 215 -31.20 2.30 -2.96
CA HIS A 215 -32.18 2.55 -4.03
C HIS A 215 -33.51 3.16 -3.57
N TYR A 216 -33.74 3.32 -2.26
CA TYR A 216 -35.01 3.79 -1.68
C TYR A 216 -35.09 5.31 -1.39
N ASP A 217 -34.03 6.08 -1.64
CA ASP A 217 -33.96 7.54 -1.42
C ASP A 217 -34.77 8.39 -2.44
N LYS A 218 -35.85 7.84 -3.01
CA LYS A 218 -36.45 8.35 -4.26
C LYS A 218 -37.94 8.71 -4.19
N THR A 219 -38.61 8.65 -3.04
CA THR A 219 -39.96 9.22 -2.96
C THR A 219 -39.90 10.74 -2.84
N VAL A 220 -40.85 11.42 -3.45
CA VAL A 220 -40.92 12.89 -3.47
C VAL A 220 -41.00 13.45 -2.04
N LEU A 221 -41.76 12.81 -1.16
CA LEU A 221 -41.87 13.19 0.25
C LEU A 221 -40.51 13.13 0.97
N HIS A 222 -39.76 12.04 0.80
CA HIS A 222 -38.42 11.89 1.40
C HIS A 222 -37.46 12.97 0.89
N GLN A 223 -37.54 13.33 -0.40
CA GLN A 223 -36.71 14.39 -0.97
C GLN A 223 -37.02 15.75 -0.33
N TYR A 224 -38.28 16.11 -0.12
CA TYR A 224 -38.63 17.37 0.54
C TYR A 224 -38.11 17.46 1.98
N PHE A 225 -38.30 16.39 2.77
CA PHE A 225 -37.74 16.32 4.12
C PHE A 225 -36.21 16.42 4.12
N PHE A 226 -35.55 15.68 3.22
CA PHE A 226 -34.09 15.72 3.06
C PHE A 226 -33.61 17.12 2.68
N GLY A 227 -34.27 17.79 1.74
CA GLY A 227 -33.94 19.15 1.31
C GLY A 227 -34.04 20.18 2.44
N MET A 228 -35.12 20.11 3.24
CA MET A 228 -35.28 20.96 4.42
C MET A 228 -34.18 20.74 5.46
N PHE A 229 -33.89 19.48 5.77
CA PHE A 229 -32.87 19.13 6.75
C PHE A 229 -31.47 19.56 6.30
N LEU A 230 -31.19 19.37 5.00
CA LEU A 230 -29.91 19.75 4.44
C LEU A 230 -29.73 21.27 4.42
N VAL A 231 -30.76 22.04 4.05
CA VAL A 231 -30.73 23.51 4.19
C VAL A 231 -30.49 23.93 5.63
N ALA A 232 -31.12 23.29 6.61
CA ALA A 232 -30.88 23.60 8.03
C ALA A 232 -29.43 23.33 8.46
N ILE A 233 -28.82 22.24 7.97
CA ILE A 233 -27.40 21.95 8.20
C ILE A 233 -26.49 22.97 7.51
N GLU A 234 -26.80 23.34 6.25
CA GLU A 234 -26.01 24.31 5.47
C GLU A 234 -26.04 25.71 6.06
N ASP A 235 -27.23 26.14 6.49
CA ASP A 235 -27.47 27.47 7.06
C ASP A 235 -27.15 27.49 8.58
N GLU A 236 -26.63 26.38 9.13
CA GLU A 236 -26.33 26.16 10.55
C GLU A 236 -27.48 26.57 11.49
N ASP A 237 -28.72 26.21 11.14
CA ASP A 237 -29.92 26.64 11.86
C ASP A 237 -29.93 26.08 13.29
N ILE A 238 -29.66 26.95 14.27
CA ILE A 238 -29.53 26.60 15.68
C ILE A 238 -30.81 26.02 16.27
N THR A 239 -31.97 26.29 15.65
CA THR A 239 -33.28 25.80 16.12
C THR A 239 -33.42 24.29 15.99
N LEU A 240 -32.67 23.66 15.09
CA LEU A 240 -32.56 22.19 14.98
C LEU A 240 -31.96 21.56 16.25
N PHE A 241 -31.18 22.34 17.01
CA PHE A 241 -30.48 21.93 18.22
C PHE A 241 -31.16 22.45 19.50
N GLU A 242 -32.44 22.84 19.41
CA GLU A 242 -33.29 23.00 20.60
C GLU A 242 -33.50 21.65 21.29
N GLU A 243 -33.69 21.66 22.61
CA GLU A 243 -33.48 20.49 23.48
C GLU A 243 -34.22 19.22 23.00
N ARG A 244 -35.51 19.32 22.68
CA ARG A 244 -36.33 18.18 22.23
C ARG A 244 -35.85 17.60 20.90
N SER A 245 -35.65 18.44 19.90
CA SER A 245 -35.18 18.06 18.57
C SER A 245 -33.76 17.49 18.63
N PHE A 246 -32.92 18.06 19.49
CA PHE A 246 -31.53 17.63 19.63
C PHE A 246 -31.42 16.27 20.30
N ILE A 247 -32.20 16.00 21.35
CA ILE A 247 -32.27 14.68 21.99
C ILE A 247 -32.67 13.62 20.95
N LEU A 248 -33.78 13.85 20.24
CA LEU A 248 -34.28 12.92 19.22
C LEU A 248 -33.25 12.67 18.11
N LEU A 249 -32.59 13.74 17.64
CA LEU A 249 -31.56 13.67 16.62
C LEU A 249 -30.36 12.80 17.05
N ILE A 250 -29.97 12.85 18.33
CA ILE A 250 -28.82 12.09 18.83
C ILE A 250 -29.21 10.65 19.15
N GLU A 251 -30.35 10.41 19.80
CA GLU A 251 -30.85 9.05 20.07
C GLU A 251 -31.02 8.24 18.78
N GLN A 252 -31.52 8.88 17.73
CA GLN A 252 -31.73 8.26 16.41
C GLN A 252 -30.66 8.65 15.39
N PHE A 253 -29.48 9.06 15.84
CA PHE A 253 -28.41 9.59 14.99
C PHE A 253 -28.04 8.66 13.83
N LEU A 254 -27.85 7.36 14.11
CA LEU A 254 -27.53 6.36 13.08
C LEU A 254 -28.63 6.24 12.03
N GLN A 255 -29.89 6.51 12.40
CA GLN A 255 -31.00 6.48 11.47
C GLN A 255 -30.96 7.69 10.53
N PHE A 256 -30.79 8.88 11.10
CA PHE A 256 -30.77 10.13 10.33
C PHE A 256 -29.52 10.24 9.44
N ILE A 257 -28.34 9.87 9.93
CA ILE A 257 -27.11 9.98 9.12
C ILE A 257 -27.08 9.02 7.93
N LYS A 258 -27.75 7.85 8.03
CA LYS A 258 -27.94 6.93 6.89
C LYS A 258 -28.81 7.53 5.80
N LEU A 259 -29.79 8.33 6.19
CA LEU A 259 -30.69 9.04 5.28
C LEU A 259 -30.01 10.26 4.64
N ILE A 260 -29.32 11.06 5.45
CA ILE A 260 -28.79 12.37 5.03
C ILE A 260 -27.45 12.22 4.30
N ARG A 261 -26.60 11.27 4.74
CA ARG A 261 -25.26 11.02 4.18
C ARG A 261 -24.36 12.27 4.09
N ASP A 262 -24.57 13.27 4.95
CA ASP A 262 -23.76 14.50 4.97
C ASP A 262 -22.89 14.61 6.24
N ARG A 263 -21.57 14.77 6.03
CA ARG A 263 -20.58 14.98 7.11
C ARG A 263 -20.80 16.25 7.92
N ARG A 264 -21.44 17.27 7.33
CA ARG A 264 -21.67 18.57 7.97
C ARG A 264 -22.54 18.41 9.22
N LEU A 265 -23.41 17.41 9.28
CA LEU A 265 -24.20 17.09 10.48
C LEU A 265 -23.31 16.76 11.69
N ILE A 266 -22.28 15.92 11.50
CA ILE A 266 -21.34 15.51 12.56
C ILE A 266 -20.57 16.73 13.07
N GLN A 267 -20.12 17.58 12.14
CA GLN A 267 -19.41 18.82 12.45
C GLN A 267 -20.30 19.78 13.24
N LEU A 268 -21.54 19.94 12.81
CA LEU A 268 -22.51 20.84 13.43
C LEU A 268 -22.92 20.34 14.81
N ILE A 269 -23.18 19.05 15.01
CA ILE A 269 -23.41 18.44 16.33
C ILE A 269 -22.21 18.75 17.26
N THR A 270 -20.99 18.46 16.82
CA THR A 270 -19.78 18.69 17.63
C THR A 270 -19.61 20.18 17.99
N LYS A 271 -19.91 21.08 17.04
CA LYS A 271 -19.88 22.53 17.23
C LYS A 271 -20.94 22.98 18.24
N MET A 272 -22.17 22.51 18.10
CA MET A 272 -23.30 22.89 18.95
C MET A 272 -23.16 22.37 20.38
N VAL A 273 -22.66 21.14 20.57
CA VAL A 273 -22.28 20.62 21.90
C VAL A 273 -21.24 21.53 22.56
N SER A 274 -20.19 21.90 21.83
CA SER A 274 -19.15 22.80 22.35
C SER A 274 -19.71 24.18 22.74
N GLN A 275 -20.64 24.73 21.95
CA GLN A 275 -21.27 26.03 22.22
C GLN A 275 -22.21 25.97 23.43
N LYS A 276 -23.09 24.96 23.51
CA LYS A 276 -23.99 24.78 24.66
C LYS A 276 -23.21 24.51 25.95
N ALA A 277 -22.11 23.76 25.89
CA ALA A 277 -21.20 23.57 27.03
C ALA A 277 -20.64 24.90 27.54
N LYS A 278 -20.10 25.74 26.64
CA LYS A 278 -19.57 27.07 26.98
C LYS A 278 -20.64 27.98 27.60
N ARG A 279 -21.89 27.87 27.14
CA ARG A 279 -23.03 28.66 27.66
C ARG A 279 -23.69 28.07 28.90
N LYS A 280 -23.20 26.95 29.44
CA LYS A 280 -23.82 26.22 30.57
C LYS A 280 -25.27 25.75 30.30
N GLN A 281 -25.52 25.29 29.09
CA GLN A 281 -26.84 24.89 28.59
C GLN A 281 -26.92 23.39 28.23
N LEU A 282 -26.05 22.54 28.80
CA LEU A 282 -26.18 21.08 28.67
C LEU A 282 -27.03 20.55 29.84
N SER A 283 -28.25 20.08 29.54
CA SER A 283 -29.11 19.41 30.51
C SER A 283 -28.63 17.98 30.78
N GLN A 284 -29.06 17.38 31.90
CA GLN A 284 -28.70 15.99 32.23
C GLN A 284 -29.21 14.98 31.19
N ALA A 285 -30.40 15.21 30.63
CA ALA A 285 -30.95 14.40 29.55
C ALA A 285 -30.04 14.44 28.30
N LEU A 286 -29.60 15.63 27.92
CA LEU A 286 -28.70 15.80 26.78
C LEU A 286 -27.33 15.14 27.01
N ILE A 287 -26.79 15.23 28.22
CA ILE A 287 -25.54 14.58 28.60
C ILE A 287 -25.67 13.05 28.50
N ALA A 288 -26.77 12.47 28.99
CA ALA A 288 -27.00 11.03 28.94
C ALA A 288 -27.00 10.51 27.49
N VAL A 289 -27.67 11.23 26.60
CA VAL A 289 -27.78 10.89 25.18
C VAL A 289 -26.45 11.11 24.43
N LEU A 290 -25.72 12.19 24.73
CA LEU A 290 -24.38 12.44 24.16
C LEU A 290 -23.34 11.38 24.58
N LYS A 291 -23.50 10.73 25.73
CA LYS A 291 -22.61 9.61 26.13
C LYS A 291 -22.81 8.37 25.29
N GLN A 292 -24.00 8.21 24.69
CA GLN A 292 -24.34 7.05 23.87
C GLN A 292 -23.94 7.24 22.39
N ILE A 293 -23.61 8.48 21.98
CA ILE A 293 -23.24 8.74 20.59
C ILE A 293 -21.90 8.09 20.25
N ASN A 294 -21.86 7.35 19.15
CA ASN A 294 -20.64 6.73 18.64
C ASN A 294 -20.48 7.02 17.14
N PHE A 295 -19.75 8.09 16.82
CA PHE A 295 -19.42 8.45 15.44
C PHE A 295 -18.50 7.44 14.77
N VAL A 296 -17.67 6.74 15.54
CA VAL A 296 -16.67 5.81 15.02
C VAL A 296 -17.33 4.62 14.33
N GLN A 297 -18.51 4.20 14.77
CA GLN A 297 -19.32 3.18 14.07
C GLN A 297 -19.65 3.56 12.62
N LEU A 298 -19.56 4.83 12.24
CA LEU A 298 -19.82 5.25 10.86
C LEU A 298 -18.73 4.84 9.87
N SER A 299 -17.54 4.43 10.33
CA SER A 299 -16.47 3.93 9.45
C SER A 299 -16.90 2.71 8.63
N HIS A 300 -17.83 1.91 9.16
CA HIS A 300 -18.39 0.72 8.49
C HIS A 300 -19.19 1.07 7.24
N PHE A 301 -19.74 2.28 7.16
CA PHE A 301 -20.51 2.72 6.00
C PHE A 301 -19.64 3.27 4.87
N GLY A 302 -18.32 3.40 5.06
CA GLY A 302 -17.37 3.83 4.02
C GLY A 302 -17.42 5.32 3.64
N PHE A 303 -18.37 6.08 4.17
CA PHE A 303 -18.60 7.49 3.77
C PHE A 303 -17.69 8.50 4.47
N PHE A 304 -17.05 8.14 5.59
CA PHE A 304 -16.29 9.09 6.41
C PHE A 304 -14.89 8.55 6.79
N PRO A 305 -13.83 9.38 6.72
CA PRO A 305 -12.51 8.99 7.18
C PRO A 305 -12.48 8.71 8.69
N THR A 306 -12.07 7.50 9.10
CA THR A 306 -12.11 7.07 10.51
C THR A 306 -11.40 8.02 11.47
N LYS A 307 -10.21 8.52 11.10
CA LYS A 307 -9.46 9.48 11.95
C LYS A 307 -10.22 10.79 12.21
N GLN A 308 -11.06 11.24 11.27
CA GLN A 308 -11.87 12.43 11.50
C GLN A 308 -13.02 12.13 12.47
N LEU A 309 -13.65 10.96 12.34
CA LEU A 309 -14.70 10.51 13.25
C LEU A 309 -14.18 10.38 14.69
N GLU A 310 -13.01 9.75 14.88
CA GLU A 310 -12.33 9.66 16.19
C GLU A 310 -12.10 11.04 16.81
N LYS A 311 -11.65 12.02 16.01
CA LYS A 311 -11.43 13.39 16.49
C LYS A 311 -12.71 14.07 16.94
N TYR A 312 -13.82 13.91 16.22
CA TYR A 312 -15.12 14.46 16.64
C TYR A 312 -15.65 13.74 17.88
N GLN A 313 -15.51 12.42 17.95
CA GLN A 313 -15.90 11.61 19.10
C GLN A 313 -15.14 12.05 20.37
N GLN A 314 -13.81 12.15 20.28
CA GLN A 314 -12.96 12.60 21.36
C GLN A 314 -13.38 13.99 21.86
N LYS A 315 -13.64 14.92 20.94
CA LYS A 315 -14.04 16.28 21.29
C LYS A 315 -15.38 16.33 22.05
N ILE A 316 -16.37 15.51 21.67
CA ILE A 316 -17.63 15.41 22.43
C ILE A 316 -17.36 14.83 23.81
N HIS A 317 -16.60 13.73 23.90
CA HIS A 317 -16.28 13.07 25.17
C HIS A 317 -15.57 14.02 26.14
N GLU A 318 -14.53 14.72 25.68
CA GLU A 318 -13.79 15.72 26.46
C GLU A 318 -14.70 16.86 26.93
N THR A 319 -15.58 17.35 26.05
CA THR A 319 -16.53 18.43 26.38
C THR A 319 -17.51 17.99 27.47
N VAL A 320 -18.06 16.78 27.36
CA VAL A 320 -18.99 16.22 28.34
C VAL A 320 -18.27 15.97 29.68
N GLN A 321 -17.06 15.40 29.66
CA GLN A 321 -16.27 15.18 30.87
C GLN A 321 -15.93 16.49 31.59
N HIS A 322 -15.40 17.50 30.86
CA HIS A 322 -15.08 18.81 31.45
C HIS A 322 -16.30 19.52 32.02
N TYR A 323 -17.49 19.32 31.44
CA TYR A 323 -18.73 19.89 31.95
C TYR A 323 -19.19 19.25 33.27
N GLN A 324 -18.85 17.97 33.48
CA GLN A 324 -19.18 17.24 34.72
C GLN A 324 -18.14 17.43 35.83
N SER A 325 -16.90 17.81 35.49
CA SER A 325 -15.86 18.08 36.50
C SER A 325 -16.16 19.37 37.28
N PRO A 326 -16.26 19.33 38.63
CA PRO A 326 -16.34 20.54 39.42
C PRO A 326 -15.08 21.38 39.22
N VAL A 327 -15.23 22.69 39.09
CA VAL A 327 -14.12 23.65 39.06
C VAL A 327 -13.42 23.55 40.42
N LEU A 328 -12.28 22.87 40.46
CA LEU A 328 -11.47 22.68 41.66
C LEU A 328 -10.61 23.94 41.89
N ASN A 329 -10.93 24.66 42.96
CA ASN A 329 -10.02 25.63 43.58
C ASN A 329 -9.11 24.89 44.57
N GLU A 330 -7.82 25.22 44.55
CA GLU A 330 -6.72 24.88 45.48
C GLU A 330 -6.89 23.61 46.35
N GLU A 331 -6.26 22.51 45.91
CA GLU A 331 -6.32 21.20 46.57
C GLU A 331 -5.34 21.08 47.76
N THR A 332 -5.79 20.45 48.85
CA THR A 332 -4.95 20.06 49.99
C THR A 332 -4.21 18.74 49.72
N VAL A 333 -3.07 18.51 50.40
CA VAL A 333 -2.20 17.32 50.22
C VAL A 333 -2.94 15.99 50.37
N ALA A 334 -3.94 15.91 51.27
CA ALA A 334 -4.75 14.72 51.47
C ALA A 334 -5.67 14.41 50.27
N THR A 335 -6.21 15.43 49.61
CA THR A 335 -7.03 15.29 48.40
C THR A 335 -6.20 14.76 47.22
N VAL A 336 -4.96 15.22 47.09
CA VAL A 336 -4.03 14.75 46.04
C VAL A 336 -3.62 13.29 46.24
N GLN A 337 -3.39 12.85 47.49
CA GLN A 337 -3.10 11.45 47.78
C GLN A 337 -4.29 10.52 47.46
N MET A 338 -5.51 10.93 47.77
CA MET A 338 -6.73 10.16 47.45
C MET A 338 -6.95 10.06 45.93
N GLN A 339 -6.78 11.17 45.20
CA GLN A 339 -6.92 11.20 43.74
C GLN A 339 -5.84 10.38 43.01
N MET A 340 -4.64 10.24 43.58
CA MET A 340 -3.56 9.43 43.01
C MET A 340 -3.84 7.93 43.10
N LEU A 341 -4.48 7.48 44.19
CA LEU A 341 -4.79 6.07 44.40
C LEU A 341 -5.79 5.53 43.38
N ASP A 342 -6.77 6.35 43.00
CA ASP A 342 -7.81 6.01 42.03
C ASP A 342 -7.52 6.49 40.58
N TYR A 343 -6.29 6.94 40.31
CA TYR A 343 -5.94 7.50 39.01
C TYR A 343 -5.93 6.45 37.89
N GLN A 344 -6.73 6.69 36.86
CA GLN A 344 -6.72 5.92 35.61
C GLN A 344 -5.72 6.53 34.63
N LEU A 345 -4.85 5.70 34.07
CA LEU A 345 -3.91 6.12 33.04
C LEU A 345 -4.65 6.71 31.84
N PRO A 346 -4.08 7.73 31.17
CA PRO A 346 -4.76 8.50 30.12
C PRO A 346 -4.77 7.77 28.76
N PHE A 347 -5.11 6.49 28.76
CA PHE A 347 -5.29 5.67 27.57
C PHE A 347 -6.76 5.33 27.37
N SER A 348 -7.19 5.29 26.12
CA SER A 348 -8.46 4.68 25.75
C SER A 348 -8.25 3.18 25.61
N ASP A 349 -9.11 2.40 26.25
CA ASP A 349 -9.15 0.94 26.16
C ASP A 349 -9.85 0.44 24.88
N GLU A 350 -10.26 1.32 23.98
CA GLU A 350 -10.95 0.97 22.73
C GLU A 350 -9.97 0.80 21.56
N GLU A 351 -10.12 -0.29 20.80
CA GLU A 351 -9.45 -0.46 19.52
C GLU A 351 -9.79 0.66 18.54
N ALA A 352 -8.80 1.09 17.75
CA ALA A 352 -9.05 2.05 16.67
C ALA A 352 -9.91 1.40 15.59
N ALA A 353 -10.97 2.06 15.13
CA ALA A 353 -11.81 1.47 14.10
C ALA A 353 -11.11 1.38 12.74
N VAL A 354 -11.30 0.27 12.04
CA VAL A 354 -10.49 -0.08 10.87
C VAL A 354 -11.35 -0.31 9.63
N GLY A 355 -11.75 0.77 8.96
CA GLY A 355 -12.37 0.75 7.62
C GLY A 355 -13.57 -0.19 7.43
N ALA A 356 -13.97 -0.44 6.17
CA ALA A 356 -15.08 -1.34 5.84
C ALA A 356 -14.69 -2.84 5.82
N PHE A 357 -13.38 -3.14 5.84
CA PHE A 357 -12.84 -4.49 5.57
C PHE A 357 -12.47 -5.29 6.83
N LEU A 358 -12.30 -4.65 7.99
CA LEU A 358 -11.99 -5.34 9.25
C LEU A 358 -13.11 -5.03 10.26
N ARG A 359 -14.01 -6.00 10.47
CA ARG A 359 -15.19 -5.90 11.35
C ARG A 359 -14.85 -5.93 12.85
N GLN A 360 -13.73 -5.36 13.26
CA GLN A 360 -13.24 -5.38 14.64
C GLN A 360 -12.92 -3.94 15.06
N GLY A 361 -13.87 -3.31 15.75
CA GLY A 361 -13.73 -1.95 16.28
C GLY A 361 -14.32 -1.79 17.68
N ASN A 362 -14.48 -2.88 18.42
CA ASN A 362 -15.15 -2.88 19.74
C ASN A 362 -14.43 -3.78 20.78
N ALA A 363 -13.22 -4.30 20.52
CA ALA A 363 -12.50 -5.09 21.53
C ALA A 363 -11.68 -4.17 22.43
N ARG A 364 -11.55 -4.57 23.71
CA ARG A 364 -10.74 -3.84 24.69
C ARG A 364 -9.25 -4.10 24.46
N LEU A 365 -8.46 -3.04 24.42
CA LEU A 365 -7.01 -3.09 24.27
C LEU A 365 -6.36 -3.69 25.53
N ALA A 366 -5.93 -4.95 25.43
CA ALA A 366 -5.33 -5.67 26.55
C ALA A 366 -4.10 -4.97 27.16
N TRP A 367 -3.29 -4.29 26.34
CA TRP A 367 -2.11 -3.57 26.83
C TRP A 367 -2.46 -2.42 27.78
N VAL A 368 -3.63 -1.79 27.64
CA VAL A 368 -4.06 -0.70 28.54
C VAL A 368 -4.30 -1.24 29.95
N ALA A 369 -4.99 -2.38 30.05
CA ALA A 369 -5.25 -3.04 31.33
C ALA A 369 -3.95 -3.53 32.01
N VAL A 370 -2.97 -4.00 31.23
CA VAL A 370 -1.65 -4.40 31.76
C VAL A 370 -0.93 -3.19 32.35
N LEU A 371 -0.83 -2.08 31.62
CA LEU A 371 -0.15 -0.88 32.10
C LEU A 371 -0.85 -0.27 33.32
N GLN A 372 -2.19 -0.29 33.36
CA GLN A 372 -2.95 0.17 34.53
C GLN A 372 -2.63 -0.68 35.76
N LYS A 373 -2.61 -2.01 35.63
CA LYS A 373 -2.26 -2.93 36.71
C LYS A 373 -0.84 -2.72 37.23
N GLU A 374 0.11 -2.47 36.33
CA GLU A 374 1.49 -2.17 36.69
C GLU A 374 1.61 -0.84 37.45
N PHE A 375 0.91 0.20 36.99
CA PHE A 375 0.86 1.49 37.69
C PHE A 375 0.21 1.40 39.08
N ASP A 376 -0.82 0.57 39.22
CA ASP A 376 -1.49 0.34 40.51
C ASP A 376 -0.64 -0.45 41.50
N ALA A 377 0.33 -1.23 41.02
CA ALA A 377 1.25 -2.00 41.84
C ALA A 377 2.47 -1.18 42.33
N LEU A 378 2.66 0.06 41.88
CA LEU A 378 3.79 0.90 42.28
C LEU A 378 3.71 1.30 43.76
N ALA A 379 4.88 1.39 44.41
CA ALA A 379 4.98 1.95 45.75
C ALA A 379 4.53 3.43 45.76
N VAL A 380 3.97 3.90 46.87
CA VAL A 380 3.34 5.23 47.00
C VAL A 380 4.23 6.38 46.49
N ASP A 381 5.50 6.40 46.87
CA ASP A 381 6.44 7.47 46.51
C ASP A 381 6.82 7.45 45.02
N GLU A 382 6.91 6.26 44.44
CA GLU A 382 7.15 6.07 43.00
C GLU A 382 5.90 6.40 42.19
N LYS A 383 4.72 5.93 42.64
CA LYS A 383 3.41 6.21 42.02
C LYS A 383 3.15 7.71 41.95
N GLN A 384 3.57 8.48 42.96
CA GLN A 384 3.40 9.94 42.98
C GLN A 384 4.20 10.66 41.88
N GLN A 385 5.44 10.22 41.63
CA GLN A 385 6.29 10.80 40.58
C GLN A 385 5.72 10.45 39.19
N TRP A 386 5.36 9.17 38.96
CA TRP A 386 4.74 8.74 37.71
C TRP A 386 3.36 9.37 37.49
N TYR A 387 2.57 9.60 38.53
CA TYR A 387 1.28 10.32 38.43
C TYR A 387 1.47 11.72 37.85
N LYS A 388 2.45 12.49 38.34
CA LYS A 388 2.77 13.84 37.80
C LYS A 388 3.18 13.78 36.33
N PHE A 389 3.98 12.77 35.97
CA PHE A 389 4.39 12.53 34.59
C PHE A 389 3.19 12.22 33.69
N TRP A 390 2.35 11.25 34.04
CA TRP A 390 1.19 10.84 33.25
C TRP A 390 0.18 11.97 33.04
N LYS A 391 -0.09 12.76 34.09
CA LYS A 391 -0.94 13.95 34.02
C LYS A 391 -0.40 15.00 33.04
N HIS A 392 0.92 15.13 32.93
CA HIS A 392 1.57 16.11 32.06
C HIS A 392 1.63 15.65 30.59
N VAL A 393 1.94 14.39 30.32
CA VAL A 393 2.05 13.87 28.95
C VAL A 393 0.72 13.87 28.21
N ASP A 394 -0.41 13.72 28.91
CA ASP A 394 -1.75 13.74 28.30
C ASP A 394 -2.16 15.13 27.77
N ALA A 395 -1.50 16.21 28.23
CA ALA A 395 -1.82 17.57 27.83
C ALA A 395 -1.27 17.97 26.43
N VAL A 396 -0.58 17.06 25.73
CA VAL A 396 0.03 17.34 24.41
C VAL A 396 -1.02 17.28 23.30
N SER A 397 -1.53 18.44 22.90
CA SER A 397 -2.51 18.55 21.80
C SER A 397 -1.90 18.80 20.41
N SER A 398 -0.68 19.36 20.33
CA SER A 398 -0.01 19.73 19.08
C SER A 398 1.01 18.67 18.61
N ALA A 399 1.37 18.68 17.32
CA ALA A 399 2.36 17.77 16.75
C ALA A 399 3.78 17.97 17.32
N LYS A 400 4.10 19.19 17.74
CA LYS A 400 5.32 19.55 18.49
C LYS A 400 4.94 20.14 19.84
N PRO A 401 5.70 19.89 20.91
CA PRO A 401 5.44 20.46 22.23
C PRO A 401 5.65 21.98 22.21
N THR A 402 4.85 22.71 22.99
CA THR A 402 5.03 24.16 23.14
C THR A 402 6.19 24.47 24.09
N LYS A 403 6.79 25.66 24.01
CA LYS A 403 7.85 26.08 24.95
C LYS A 403 7.40 25.98 26.41
N LYS A 404 6.15 26.35 26.71
CA LYS A 404 5.58 26.23 28.05
C LYS A 404 5.52 24.77 28.51
N TRP A 405 5.04 23.87 27.64
CA TRP A 405 4.98 22.44 27.95
C TRP A 405 6.38 21.88 28.25
N LEU A 406 7.38 22.23 27.44
CA LEU A 406 8.77 21.80 27.65
C LEU A 406 9.35 22.25 29.00
N LEU A 407 9.12 23.50 29.40
CA LEU A 407 9.58 24.01 30.70
C LEU A 407 8.95 23.28 31.88
N ASP A 408 7.66 22.94 31.77
CA ASP A 408 6.97 22.20 32.84
C ASP A 408 7.40 20.72 32.85
N ALA A 409 7.66 20.12 31.69
CA ALA A 409 8.23 18.77 31.58
C ALA A 409 9.64 18.69 32.20
N GLU A 410 10.48 19.71 31.96
CA GLU A 410 11.82 19.79 32.53
C GLU A 410 11.78 19.88 34.07
N LYS A 411 10.83 20.64 34.64
CA LYS A 411 10.64 20.68 36.09
C LYS A 411 10.26 19.31 36.65
N ILE A 412 9.34 18.60 35.99
CA ILE A 412 8.93 17.25 36.40
C ILE A 412 10.14 16.31 36.36
N TRP A 413 10.93 16.37 35.29
CA TRP A 413 12.16 15.60 35.15
C TRP A 413 13.14 15.88 36.29
N GLN A 414 13.48 17.14 36.53
CA GLN A 414 14.45 17.56 37.56
C GLN A 414 14.01 17.20 38.98
N GLN A 415 12.71 17.22 39.26
CA GLN A 415 12.15 16.95 40.59
C GLN A 415 11.86 15.47 40.86
N SER A 416 12.12 14.57 39.90
CA SER A 416 11.71 13.16 39.99
C SER A 416 12.86 12.19 39.70
N PRO A 417 13.69 11.84 40.71
CA PRO A 417 14.81 10.90 40.53
C PRO A 417 14.40 9.53 39.97
N VAL A 418 13.20 9.04 40.31
CA VAL A 418 12.67 7.77 39.79
C VAL A 418 12.53 7.83 38.28
N ILE A 419 11.96 8.93 37.75
CA ILE A 419 11.79 9.12 36.32
C ILE A 419 13.16 9.18 35.63
N GLN A 420 14.11 9.95 36.18
CA GLN A 420 15.45 10.07 35.59
C GLN A 420 16.17 8.73 35.47
N ASN A 421 16.02 7.86 36.48
CA ASN A 421 16.71 6.58 36.52
C ASN A 421 16.02 5.50 35.67
N HIS A 422 14.69 5.54 35.57
CA HIS A 422 13.90 4.45 34.99
C HIS A 422 13.18 4.80 33.68
N TYR A 423 13.20 6.05 33.22
CA TYR A 423 12.46 6.47 32.02
C TYR A 423 12.76 5.60 30.79
N LEU A 424 14.03 5.35 30.48
CA LEU A 424 14.40 4.58 29.30
C LEU A 424 13.98 3.11 29.40
N ASP A 425 14.17 2.50 30.57
CA ASP A 425 13.76 1.11 30.83
C ASP A 425 12.23 0.98 30.74
N GLN A 426 11.50 1.95 31.29
CA GLN A 426 10.04 2.00 31.21
C GLN A 426 9.54 2.25 29.79
N LEU A 427 10.18 3.15 29.02
CA LEU A 427 9.85 3.37 27.62
C LEU A 427 9.99 2.07 26.80
N GLN A 428 11.08 1.34 27.01
CA GLN A 428 11.33 0.05 26.35
C GLN A 428 10.34 -1.03 26.81
N HIS A 429 10.00 -1.07 28.10
CA HIS A 429 9.01 -1.99 28.67
C HIS A 429 7.60 -1.71 28.11
N TRP A 430 7.11 -0.48 28.20
CA TRP A 430 5.81 -0.07 27.66
C TRP A 430 5.71 -0.38 26.17
N TRP A 431 6.78 -0.12 25.41
CA TRP A 431 6.84 -0.46 24.00
C TRP A 431 6.73 -1.98 23.76
N THR A 432 7.44 -2.78 24.56
CA THR A 432 7.37 -4.24 24.50
C THR A 432 5.96 -4.76 24.80
N VAL A 433 5.33 -4.25 25.87
CA VAL A 433 3.96 -4.62 26.26
C VAL A 433 2.98 -4.29 25.14
N MET A 434 3.02 -3.06 24.61
CA MET A 434 2.14 -2.64 23.52
C MET A 434 2.31 -3.52 22.28
N LYS A 435 3.54 -3.84 21.87
CA LYS A 435 3.78 -4.73 20.72
C LYS A 435 3.31 -6.15 20.95
N LYS A 436 3.55 -6.71 22.14
CA LYS A 436 3.19 -8.10 22.49
C LYS A 436 1.68 -8.33 22.46
N HIS A 437 0.91 -7.32 22.88
CA HIS A 437 -0.54 -7.39 22.99
C HIS A 437 -1.29 -6.73 21.83
N ALA A 438 -0.58 -6.16 20.85
CA ALA A 438 -1.18 -5.66 19.61
C ALA A 438 -1.58 -6.82 18.71
N VAL A 439 -2.84 -6.83 18.27
CA VAL A 439 -3.32 -7.83 17.30
C VAL A 439 -2.67 -7.57 15.95
N ALA A 440 -2.18 -8.63 15.30
CA ALA A 440 -1.60 -8.53 13.96
C ALA A 440 -2.60 -7.88 12.99
N ASP A 441 -2.10 -7.05 12.08
CA ASP A 441 -2.88 -6.36 11.03
C ASP A 441 -4.04 -5.46 11.50
N THR A 442 -4.00 -5.03 12.76
CA THR A 442 -4.90 -4.01 13.32
C THR A 442 -4.16 -2.71 13.66
N ARG A 443 -4.90 -1.63 13.91
CA ARG A 443 -4.36 -0.39 14.49
C ARG A 443 -4.39 -0.46 16.01
N PRO A 444 -3.23 -0.54 16.69
CA PRO A 444 -3.18 -0.67 18.15
C PRO A 444 -3.43 0.66 18.89
N PHE A 445 -3.40 1.79 18.19
CA PHE A 445 -3.50 3.13 18.76
C PHE A 445 -4.60 3.93 18.06
N ASN A 446 -5.61 4.36 18.83
CA ASN A 446 -6.54 5.40 18.39
C ASN A 446 -5.94 6.80 18.62
N SER A 447 -6.65 7.84 18.19
CA SER A 447 -6.19 9.22 18.31
C SER A 447 -5.85 9.66 19.75
N LYS A 448 -6.56 9.17 20.78
CA LYS A 448 -6.25 9.46 22.19
C LYS A 448 -4.93 8.81 22.60
N ASN A 449 -4.75 7.53 22.29
CA ASN A 449 -3.53 6.78 22.59
C ASN A 449 -2.32 7.40 21.86
N GLU A 450 -2.46 7.80 20.59
CA GLU A 450 -1.42 8.52 19.85
C GLU A 450 -1.01 9.83 20.56
N ASN A 451 -1.94 10.57 21.18
CA ASN A 451 -1.61 11.82 21.89
C ASN A 451 -0.78 11.56 23.14
N THR A 452 -1.21 10.63 23.98
CA THR A 452 -0.50 10.25 25.21
C THR A 452 0.91 9.74 24.92
N LEU A 453 1.03 8.81 23.96
CA LEU A 453 2.33 8.22 23.60
C LEU A 453 3.30 9.24 22.99
N LYS A 454 2.83 10.24 22.24
CA LYS A 454 3.69 11.34 21.79
C LYS A 454 4.29 12.10 22.98
N GLY A 455 3.46 12.40 23.99
CA GLY A 455 3.90 13.08 25.20
C GLY A 455 5.03 12.32 25.89
N ILE A 456 4.90 11.00 26.00
CA ILE A 456 5.97 10.13 26.52
C ILE A 456 7.24 10.29 25.68
N VAL A 457 7.17 10.13 24.35
CA VAL A 457 8.35 10.19 23.49
C VAL A 457 9.05 11.56 23.58
N TRP A 458 8.32 12.67 23.76
CA TRP A 458 8.94 13.99 23.90
C TRP A 458 9.83 14.16 25.14
N PHE A 459 9.65 13.36 26.20
CA PHE A 459 10.56 13.37 27.36
C PHE A 459 11.98 12.90 27.03
N GLN A 460 12.17 12.23 25.89
CA GLN A 460 13.49 11.76 25.43
C GLN A 460 14.57 12.85 25.45
N GLN A 461 14.20 14.10 25.20
CA GLN A 461 15.15 15.22 25.14
C GLN A 461 15.88 15.49 26.47
N PHE A 462 15.35 15.00 27.59
CA PHE A 462 15.95 15.15 28.92
C PHE A 462 16.85 13.96 29.30
N GLN A 463 16.75 12.85 28.57
CA GLN A 463 17.60 11.67 28.74
C GLN A 463 18.98 11.96 28.12
N LYS A 464 19.97 12.29 28.97
CA LYS A 464 21.34 12.62 28.50
C LYS A 464 22.29 11.42 28.48
N THR A 465 22.02 10.38 29.27
CA THR A 465 22.82 9.14 29.33
C THR A 465 22.16 8.02 28.52
N ARG A 466 22.91 6.97 28.15
CA ARG A 466 22.41 5.81 27.37
C ARG A 466 21.80 6.19 26.01
N GLN A 467 22.47 7.09 25.27
CA GLN A 467 21.98 7.59 23.97
C GLN A 467 21.78 6.48 22.93
N ASP A 468 22.70 5.52 22.83
CA ASP A 468 22.59 4.45 21.83
C ASP A 468 21.35 3.58 22.04
N GLU A 469 21.03 3.28 23.31
CA GLU A 469 19.83 2.55 23.69
C GLU A 469 18.56 3.34 23.35
N LEU A 470 18.54 4.64 23.64
CA LEU A 470 17.44 5.54 23.28
C LEU A 470 17.23 5.58 21.76
N LEU A 471 18.29 5.78 20.97
CA LEU A 471 18.24 5.82 19.51
C LEU A 471 17.74 4.50 18.91
N ASN A 472 18.15 3.37 19.49
CA ASN A 472 17.67 2.05 19.08
C ASN A 472 16.18 1.86 19.37
N VAL A 473 15.69 2.26 20.55
CA VAL A 473 14.25 2.22 20.87
C VAL A 473 13.44 3.09 19.90
N LEU A 474 13.86 4.33 19.66
CA LEU A 474 13.20 5.24 18.71
C LEU A 474 13.19 4.71 17.27
N THR A 475 14.26 4.02 16.86
CA THR A 475 14.37 3.38 15.55
C THR A 475 13.36 2.24 15.41
N LEU A 476 13.30 1.34 16.39
CA LEU A 476 12.34 0.22 16.43
C LEU A 476 10.89 0.70 16.50
N MET A 477 10.64 1.78 17.25
CA MET A 477 9.32 2.44 17.29
C MET A 477 8.92 3.00 15.93
N SER A 478 9.84 3.71 15.26
CA SER A 478 9.61 4.30 13.93
C SER A 478 9.29 3.23 12.89
N GLU A 479 10.06 2.15 12.84
CA GLU A 479 9.86 1.05 11.90
C GLU A 479 8.47 0.41 12.05
N TYR A 480 8.06 0.11 13.29
CA TYR A 480 6.74 -0.46 13.56
C TYR A 480 5.62 0.51 13.21
N CYS A 481 5.76 1.79 13.56
CA CYS A 481 4.74 2.81 13.32
C CYS A 481 4.43 3.02 11.83
N TYR A 482 5.43 2.84 10.95
CA TYR A 482 5.26 2.93 9.49
C TYR A 482 5.02 1.59 8.79
N ARG A 483 4.86 0.49 9.54
CA ARG A 483 4.37 -0.78 8.98
C ARG A 483 3.00 -0.57 8.34
N LYS A 484 2.86 -1.00 7.09
CA LYS A 484 1.63 -0.87 6.29
C LYS A 484 0.64 -1.95 6.70
N ILE A 485 -0.58 -1.52 7.01
CA ILE A 485 -1.76 -2.37 7.24
C ILE A 485 -2.64 -2.28 5.98
N ALA A 486 -3.03 -3.44 5.44
CA ALA A 486 -3.82 -3.53 4.22
C ALA A 486 -5.18 -2.83 4.38
N GLY A 487 -5.57 -2.00 3.41
CA GLY A 487 -6.83 -1.23 3.47
C GLY A 487 -6.85 -0.06 4.45
N VAL A 488 -5.77 0.20 5.20
CA VAL A 488 -5.74 1.21 6.29
C VAL A 488 -4.61 2.22 6.15
N GLY A 489 -3.40 1.76 5.79
CA GLY A 489 -2.19 2.59 5.74
C GLY A 489 -1.24 2.31 6.90
N ALA A 490 -0.49 3.31 7.37
CA ALA A 490 0.49 3.13 8.44
C ALA A 490 -0.18 2.77 9.79
N THR A 491 0.53 1.98 10.61
CA THR A 491 0.14 1.61 11.98
C THR A 491 -0.10 2.86 12.83
N SER A 492 0.85 3.79 12.86
CA SER A 492 0.66 5.16 13.36
C SER A 492 1.67 6.12 12.73
N ALA A 493 1.25 6.87 11.70
CA ALA A 493 2.11 7.90 11.10
C ALA A 493 2.44 9.05 12.07
N VAL A 494 1.59 9.26 13.09
CA VAL A 494 1.75 10.33 14.08
C VAL A 494 2.91 10.02 15.03
N LEU A 495 2.90 8.82 15.64
CA LEU A 495 3.97 8.40 16.53
C LEU A 495 5.28 8.16 15.78
N GLY A 496 5.21 7.55 14.60
CA GLY A 496 6.38 7.37 13.74
C GLY A 496 7.04 8.71 13.41
N GLY A 497 6.24 9.73 13.06
CA GLY A 497 6.76 11.07 12.76
C GLY A 497 7.46 11.72 13.95
N VAL A 498 6.96 11.54 15.18
CA VAL A 498 7.60 12.06 16.40
C VAL A 498 8.91 11.34 16.69
N CYS A 499 8.97 10.02 16.52
CA CYS A 499 10.20 9.25 16.71
C CYS A 499 11.28 9.65 15.69
N LEU A 500 10.91 9.81 14.41
CA LEU A 500 11.83 10.31 13.37
C LEU A 500 12.34 11.71 13.68
N HIS A 501 11.49 12.60 14.21
CA HIS A 501 11.92 13.94 14.60
C HIS A 501 12.86 13.90 15.81
N ALA A 502 12.60 13.03 16.79
CA ALA A 502 13.49 12.85 17.92
C ALA A 502 14.88 12.36 17.46
N LEU A 503 14.93 11.38 16.55
CA LEU A 503 16.20 10.93 15.94
C LEU A 503 16.97 12.08 15.26
N ALA A 504 16.27 12.96 14.53
CA ALA A 504 16.90 14.10 13.86
C ALA A 504 17.57 15.10 14.82
N GLN A 505 17.19 15.11 16.10
CA GLN A 505 17.74 16.03 17.10
C GLN A 505 19.06 15.54 17.73
N HIS A 506 19.47 14.29 17.45
CA HIS A 506 20.64 13.65 18.06
C HIS A 506 21.90 13.69 17.20
N GLY A 507 22.05 14.72 16.37
CA GLY A 507 23.26 14.92 15.55
C GLY A 507 23.54 13.76 14.60
N LEU A 508 24.82 13.46 14.36
CA LEU A 508 25.25 12.47 13.36
C LEU A 508 24.78 11.04 13.67
N THR A 509 24.79 10.61 14.94
CA THR A 509 24.34 9.26 15.33
C THR A 509 22.83 9.09 15.12
N GLY A 510 22.04 10.14 15.36
CA GLY A 510 20.61 10.16 15.03
C GLY A 510 20.34 10.15 13.52
N LEU A 511 21.14 10.89 12.75
CA LEU A 511 21.06 10.91 11.28
C LEU A 511 21.46 9.56 10.65
N ALA A 512 22.40 8.83 11.26
CA ALA A 512 22.74 7.46 10.87
C ALA A 512 21.51 6.54 10.92
N LYS A 513 20.76 6.58 12.04
CA LYS A 513 19.51 5.83 12.20
C LYS A 513 18.45 6.27 11.19
N LEU A 514 18.36 7.55 10.86
CA LEU A 514 17.44 8.05 9.83
C LEU A 514 17.79 7.57 8.42
N SER A 515 19.09 7.57 8.06
CA SER A 515 19.58 7.03 6.80
C SER A 515 19.26 5.53 6.67
N PHE A 516 19.47 4.76 7.74
CA PHE A 516 19.06 3.37 7.82
C PHE A 516 17.54 3.19 7.63
N LEU A 517 16.72 3.98 8.34
CA LEU A 517 15.27 3.95 8.24
C LEU A 517 14.74 4.34 6.85
N GLN A 518 15.47 5.17 6.09
CA GLN A 518 15.10 5.55 4.73
C GLN A 518 14.92 4.34 3.81
N LYS A 519 15.71 3.27 3.99
CA LYS A 519 15.58 2.06 3.17
C LYS A 519 14.53 1.08 3.70
N LYS A 520 14.21 1.14 5.00
CA LYS A 520 13.23 0.28 5.67
C LYS A 520 11.80 0.79 5.54
N ILE A 521 11.58 2.08 5.74
CA ILE A 521 10.26 2.70 5.70
C ILE A 521 9.89 3.03 4.26
N ARG A 522 9.13 2.17 3.59
CA ARG A 522 8.66 2.43 2.20
C ARG A 522 7.46 3.37 2.13
N TYR A 523 6.83 3.69 3.25
CA TYR A 523 5.63 4.52 3.29
C TYR A 523 5.96 5.99 3.02
N GLU A 524 5.31 6.61 2.03
CA GLU A 524 5.68 7.94 1.51
C GLU A 524 5.63 9.07 2.56
N LEU A 525 4.69 9.02 3.51
CA LEU A 525 4.65 10.00 4.60
C LEU A 525 5.89 9.91 5.50
N GLY A 526 6.40 8.70 5.75
CA GLY A 526 7.64 8.51 6.51
C GLY A 526 8.86 8.94 5.71
N GLN A 527 8.92 8.57 4.43
CA GLN A 527 9.95 9.00 3.48
C GLN A 527 10.11 10.52 3.44
N LYS A 528 9.00 11.27 3.38
CA LYS A 528 9.01 12.74 3.39
C LYS A 528 9.65 13.32 4.66
N VAL A 529 9.35 12.76 5.83
CA VAL A 529 9.92 13.22 7.11
C VAL A 529 11.43 12.94 7.15
N ILE A 530 11.86 11.74 6.73
CA ILE A 530 13.27 11.36 6.70
C ILE A 530 14.06 12.24 5.73
N ARG A 531 13.57 12.41 4.48
CA ARG A 531 14.22 13.26 3.48
C ARG A 531 14.37 14.69 3.98
N LYS A 532 13.33 15.24 4.61
CA LYS A 532 13.39 16.59 5.20
C LYS A 532 14.50 16.71 6.26
N ALA A 533 14.58 15.76 7.19
CA ALA A 533 15.59 15.79 8.25
C ALA A 533 17.03 15.65 7.70
N LEU A 534 17.24 14.74 6.75
CA LEU A 534 18.55 14.58 6.09
C LEU A 534 18.94 15.84 5.29
N ASN A 535 17.99 16.46 4.59
CA ASN A 535 18.23 17.71 3.85
C ASN A 535 18.60 18.88 4.79
N GLU A 536 17.90 19.03 5.91
CA GLU A 536 18.21 20.08 6.91
C GLU A 536 19.61 19.88 7.51
N ALA A 537 20.01 18.64 7.77
CA ALA A 537 21.35 18.31 8.24
C ALA A 537 22.43 18.56 7.18
N ALA A 538 22.18 18.18 5.93
CA ALA A 538 23.08 18.42 4.80
C ALA A 538 23.38 19.91 4.63
N VAL A 539 22.33 20.74 4.57
CA VAL A 539 22.47 22.21 4.48
C VAL A 539 23.26 22.78 5.66
N SER A 540 23.00 22.30 6.88
CA SER A 540 23.66 22.82 8.09
C SER A 540 25.16 22.48 8.17
N ASN A 541 25.60 21.42 7.48
CA ASN A 541 27.00 20.97 7.47
C ASN A 541 27.74 21.30 6.17
N HIS A 542 27.12 22.06 5.25
CA HIS A 542 27.67 22.33 3.91
C HIS A 542 28.00 21.07 3.11
N LEU A 543 27.18 20.02 3.30
CA LEU A 543 27.28 18.74 2.60
C LEU A 543 26.04 18.54 1.73
N THR A 544 26.16 17.69 0.74
CA THR A 544 25.01 17.13 0.03
C THR A 544 24.31 16.08 0.89
N VAL A 545 23.06 15.75 0.52
CA VAL A 545 22.28 14.71 1.21
C VAL A 545 22.98 13.36 1.15
N ASP A 546 23.64 13.07 0.03
CA ASP A 546 24.36 11.83 -0.15
C ASP A 546 25.69 11.82 0.63
N GLU A 547 26.44 12.93 0.65
CA GLU A 547 27.63 13.06 1.52
C GLU A 547 27.31 12.86 3.00
N ILE A 548 26.18 13.38 3.48
CA ILE A 548 25.73 13.09 4.84
C ILE A 548 25.58 11.59 5.07
N LYS A 549 25.09 10.81 4.09
CA LYS A 549 24.91 9.36 4.26
C LYS A 549 26.23 8.62 4.43
N GLU A 550 27.32 9.07 3.79
CA GLU A 550 28.65 8.50 4.02
C GLU A 550 29.25 8.96 5.36
N VAL A 551 29.08 10.23 5.73
CA VAL A 551 29.58 10.77 7.01
C VAL A 551 28.93 10.07 8.21
N VAL A 552 27.65 9.71 8.09
CA VAL A 552 26.90 9.03 9.16
C VAL A 552 26.90 7.50 9.01
N ALA A 553 27.63 6.96 8.04
CA ALA A 553 27.73 5.51 7.86
C ALA A 553 28.37 4.88 9.10
N GLU A 554 27.73 3.83 9.63
CA GLU A 554 28.23 3.10 10.78
C GLU A 554 29.34 2.13 10.32
N ASP A 555 30.51 2.24 10.95
CA ASP A 555 31.69 1.43 10.61
C ASP A 555 31.84 0.18 11.47
N PHE A 556 31.05 0.03 12.54
CA PHE A 556 31.04 -1.13 13.43
C PHE A 556 32.42 -1.51 14.01
N ASP A 557 33.35 -0.56 14.07
CA ASP A 557 34.76 -0.78 14.42
C ASP A 557 35.42 -1.83 13.51
N PHE A 558 35.23 -1.70 12.20
CA PHE A 558 35.89 -2.52 11.18
C PHE A 558 37.10 -1.80 10.58
N ILE A 559 38.07 -2.58 10.11
CA ILE A 559 39.13 -2.14 9.19
C ILE A 559 39.22 -3.20 8.10
N GLN A 560 39.15 -2.77 6.83
CA GLN A 560 39.24 -3.67 5.67
C GLN A 560 38.29 -4.87 5.73
N GLY A 561 37.04 -4.63 6.14
CA GLY A 561 36.04 -5.68 6.26
C GLY A 561 36.26 -6.64 7.43
N LYS A 562 37.12 -6.34 8.41
CA LYS A 562 37.31 -7.17 9.63
C LYS A 562 37.13 -6.33 10.90
N SER A 563 36.48 -6.88 11.92
CA SER A 563 36.35 -6.25 13.23
C SER A 563 37.71 -6.06 13.90
N ILE A 564 37.94 -4.88 14.49
CA ILE A 564 39.20 -4.54 15.17
C ILE A 564 39.32 -5.22 16.55
N HIS A 565 38.18 -5.53 17.19
CA HIS A 565 38.13 -6.05 18.55
C HIS A 565 37.58 -7.49 18.58
N PRO A 566 38.43 -8.53 18.42
CA PRO A 566 38.00 -9.90 18.62
C PRO A 566 37.63 -10.15 20.09
N VAL A 567 36.68 -11.06 20.30
CA VAL A 567 36.15 -11.45 21.60
C VAL A 567 36.75 -12.80 21.99
N ALA A 568 37.33 -12.87 23.19
CA ALA A 568 37.91 -14.10 23.72
C ALA A 568 36.83 -15.13 24.09
N TRP A 569 37.03 -16.39 23.69
CA TRP A 569 36.27 -17.54 24.15
C TRP A 569 37.20 -18.74 24.34
N GLY A 570 37.50 -19.10 25.59
CA GLY A 570 38.52 -20.10 25.90
C GLY A 570 39.89 -19.66 25.36
N ASP A 571 40.55 -20.54 24.60
CA ASP A 571 41.84 -20.29 23.93
C ASP A 571 41.69 -19.63 22.55
N TYR A 572 40.45 -19.32 22.12
CA TYR A 572 40.16 -18.78 20.80
C TYR A 572 39.81 -17.29 20.87
N GLN A 573 40.22 -16.55 19.85
CA GLN A 573 39.77 -15.19 19.58
C GLN A 573 38.76 -15.22 18.43
N LEU A 574 37.57 -14.67 18.66
CA LEU A 574 36.47 -14.67 17.70
C LEU A 574 36.23 -13.25 17.20
N GLY A 575 36.34 -13.01 15.90
CA GLY A 575 36.02 -11.74 15.29
C GLY A 575 34.87 -11.83 14.29
N LEU A 576 34.54 -10.71 13.68
CA LEU A 576 33.63 -10.63 12.53
C LEU A 576 34.42 -10.24 11.29
N HIS A 577 34.10 -10.84 10.15
CA HIS A 577 34.61 -10.38 8.86
C HIS A 577 33.51 -10.33 7.82
N CYS A 578 33.68 -9.49 6.82
CA CYS A 578 32.79 -9.40 5.67
C CYS A 578 33.24 -10.39 4.59
N VAL A 579 32.27 -11.05 3.96
CA VAL A 579 32.50 -11.95 2.83
C VAL A 579 31.64 -11.47 1.67
N GLY A 580 32.24 -11.35 0.48
CA GLY A 580 31.54 -10.90 -0.71
C GLY A 580 30.98 -9.48 -0.60
N ASP A 581 29.69 -9.31 -0.81
CA ASP A 581 29.01 -8.01 -0.78
C ASP A 581 27.69 -8.05 0.01
N THR A 582 27.33 -9.22 0.54
CA THR A 582 26.08 -9.40 1.29
C THR A 582 26.25 -10.10 2.63
N GLN A 583 27.45 -10.63 2.93
CA GLN A 583 27.65 -11.51 4.08
C GLN A 583 28.65 -10.96 5.09
N CYS A 584 28.43 -11.36 6.34
CA CYS A 584 29.37 -11.19 7.43
C CYS A 584 29.35 -12.45 8.27
N GLU A 585 30.52 -12.98 8.60
CA GLU A 585 30.69 -14.24 9.30
C GLU A 585 31.52 -14.08 10.56
N VAL A 586 31.32 -15.00 11.50
CA VAL A 586 32.19 -15.13 12.68
C VAL A 586 33.43 -15.89 12.26
N TRP A 587 34.59 -15.24 12.39
CA TRP A 587 35.88 -15.87 12.10
C TRP A 587 36.65 -16.12 13.38
N ILE A 588 37.55 -17.09 13.30
CA ILE A 588 38.38 -17.54 14.41
C ILE A 588 39.81 -17.18 14.06
N GLU A 589 40.46 -16.40 14.91
CA GLU A 589 41.85 -16.01 14.71
C GLU A 589 42.75 -17.20 15.04
N SER A 590 43.31 -17.81 13.99
CA SER A 590 44.23 -18.94 14.07
C SER A 590 45.07 -19.00 12.79
N ASP A 591 46.31 -19.51 12.88
CA ASP A 591 47.22 -19.68 11.73
C ASP A 591 46.67 -20.65 10.66
N GLN A 592 45.65 -21.44 11.01
CA GLN A 592 44.93 -22.33 10.10
C GLN A 592 43.45 -21.95 10.02
N GLN A 593 42.82 -22.18 8.86
CA GLN A 593 41.39 -21.97 8.70
C GLN A 593 40.62 -23.06 9.47
N VAL A 594 40.09 -22.73 10.66
CA VAL A 594 39.33 -23.67 11.51
C VAL A 594 37.84 -23.34 11.44
N ALA A 595 37.03 -24.30 11.01
CA ALA A 595 35.58 -24.12 10.98
C ALA A 595 34.98 -24.16 12.40
N ALA A 596 34.11 -23.21 12.74
CA ALA A 596 33.50 -23.10 14.07
C ALA A 596 32.74 -24.37 14.51
N SER A 597 32.22 -25.16 13.56
CA SER A 597 31.55 -26.44 13.81
C SER A 597 32.46 -27.53 14.37
N THR A 598 33.78 -27.42 14.15
CA THR A 598 34.77 -28.41 14.62
C THR A 598 35.18 -28.19 16.08
N ILE A 599 34.89 -27.00 16.65
CA ILE A 599 35.24 -26.64 18.02
C ILE A 599 34.08 -26.98 18.96
N LYS A 600 34.32 -27.91 19.87
CA LYS A 600 33.28 -28.43 20.78
C LYS A 600 32.74 -27.32 21.69
N GLY A 601 31.44 -27.04 21.60
CA GLY A 601 30.73 -26.10 22.46
C GLY A 601 30.77 -24.63 22.00
N LEU A 602 31.53 -24.29 20.96
CA LEU A 602 31.62 -22.91 20.48
C LEU A 602 30.28 -22.42 19.93
N THR A 603 29.66 -23.17 19.02
CA THR A 603 28.41 -22.77 18.35
C THR A 603 27.20 -22.66 19.29
N SER A 604 27.23 -23.34 20.44
CA SER A 604 26.18 -23.28 21.46
C SER A 604 26.41 -22.15 22.50
N SER A 605 27.61 -21.57 22.56
CA SER A 605 27.97 -20.50 23.49
C SER A 605 27.14 -19.22 23.27
N SER A 606 26.96 -18.43 24.34
CA SER A 606 26.31 -17.13 24.26
C SER A 606 27.10 -16.16 23.38
N VAL A 607 28.42 -16.11 23.55
CA VAL A 607 29.35 -15.25 22.79
C VAL A 607 29.19 -15.46 21.29
N TYR A 608 29.25 -16.71 20.82
CA TYR A 608 29.08 -17.01 19.39
C TYR A 608 27.68 -16.65 18.87
N LYS A 609 26.63 -16.90 19.67
CA LYS A 609 25.25 -16.53 19.29
C LYS A 609 25.06 -15.03 19.18
N ASP A 610 25.71 -14.25 20.04
CA ASP A 610 25.62 -12.79 20.00
C ASP A 610 26.44 -12.20 18.85
N LEU A 611 27.65 -12.69 18.60
CA LEU A 611 28.43 -12.37 17.40
C LEU A 611 27.66 -12.72 16.12
N LYS A 612 26.96 -13.86 16.07
CA LYS A 612 26.13 -14.24 14.92
C LYS A 612 24.96 -13.28 14.69
N LYS A 613 24.36 -12.73 15.75
CA LYS A 613 23.32 -11.69 15.62
C LYS A 613 23.92 -10.38 15.08
N GLN A 614 25.10 -9.99 15.56
CA GLN A 614 25.82 -8.82 15.04
C GLN A 614 26.21 -9.01 13.58
N ALA A 615 26.75 -10.17 13.20
CA ALA A 615 27.07 -10.51 11.82
C ALA A 615 25.85 -10.37 10.90
N ALA A 616 24.68 -10.84 11.32
CA ALA A 616 23.43 -10.69 10.56
C ALA A 616 22.96 -9.23 10.45
N LEU A 617 23.25 -8.38 11.44
CA LEU A 617 22.99 -6.94 11.38
C LEU A 617 23.91 -6.27 10.35
N ILE A 618 25.21 -6.55 10.44
CA ILE A 618 26.25 -5.98 9.55
C ILE A 618 26.02 -6.42 8.10
N ALA A 619 25.72 -7.70 7.86
CA ALA A 619 25.37 -8.22 6.54
C ALA A 619 24.26 -7.41 5.85
N ARG A 620 23.21 -7.03 6.60
CA ARG A 620 22.13 -6.17 6.08
C ARG A 620 22.63 -4.77 5.73
N GLN A 621 23.61 -4.25 6.48
CA GLN A 621 24.18 -2.94 6.27
C GLN A 621 25.17 -2.91 5.09
N ILE A 622 25.98 -3.95 4.88
CA ILE A 622 26.86 -4.08 3.71
C ILE A 622 26.02 -4.01 2.43
N LYS A 623 24.90 -4.75 2.37
CA LYS A 623 23.97 -4.69 1.23
C LYS A 623 23.42 -3.28 1.00
N VAL A 624 23.18 -2.54 2.07
CA VAL A 624 22.75 -1.14 2.00
C VAL A 624 23.83 -0.25 1.40
N TYR A 625 25.10 -0.44 1.76
CA TYR A 625 26.22 0.30 1.19
C TYR A 625 26.50 -0.07 -0.26
N ALA A 626 26.48 -1.35 -0.62
CA ALA A 626 26.65 -1.83 -1.99
C ALA A 626 25.62 -1.20 -2.96
N LEU A 627 24.33 -1.23 -2.57
CA LEU A 627 23.26 -0.54 -3.32
C LEU A 627 23.46 0.98 -3.40
N GLY A 628 24.14 1.58 -2.42
CA GLY A 628 24.49 2.99 -2.43
C GLY A 628 25.51 3.32 -3.52
N PHE A 629 26.54 2.48 -3.67
CA PHE A 629 27.52 2.63 -4.76
C PHE A 629 26.89 2.38 -6.13
N GLU A 630 26.01 1.38 -6.28
CA GLU A 630 25.31 1.17 -7.56
C GLU A 630 24.47 2.39 -7.93
N GLU A 631 23.70 2.96 -6.99
CA GLU A 631 22.94 4.18 -7.28
C GLU A 631 23.86 5.35 -7.62
N ALA A 632 25.02 5.47 -6.96
CA ALA A 632 26.01 6.51 -7.27
C ALA A 632 26.62 6.37 -8.68
N LEU A 633 26.79 5.14 -9.19
CA LEU A 633 27.14 4.89 -10.59
C LEU A 633 26.07 5.44 -11.53
N LEU A 634 24.79 5.16 -11.24
CA LEU A 634 23.66 5.57 -12.07
C LEU A 634 23.41 7.09 -12.07
N GLN A 635 23.72 7.75 -10.97
CA GLN A 635 23.66 9.21 -10.86
C GLN A 635 24.92 9.92 -11.39
N GLU A 636 25.90 9.17 -11.92
CA GLU A 636 27.19 9.71 -12.37
C GLU A 636 27.87 10.57 -11.29
N ARG A 637 27.81 10.10 -10.03
CA ARG A 637 28.25 10.90 -8.89
C ARG A 637 29.75 11.13 -8.93
N HIS A 638 30.14 12.39 -8.73
CA HIS A 638 31.52 12.80 -8.49
C HIS A 638 31.76 13.05 -7.01
N TRP A 639 32.84 12.48 -6.48
CA TRP A 639 33.37 12.83 -5.16
C TRP A 639 34.60 13.72 -5.31
N SER A 640 34.75 14.70 -4.42
CA SER A 640 36.08 15.28 -4.21
C SER A 640 37.01 14.23 -3.62
N TYR A 641 38.28 14.21 -4.06
CA TYR A 641 39.21 13.17 -3.61
C TYR A 641 39.40 13.17 -2.09
N GLY A 642 39.53 14.36 -1.48
CA GLY A 642 39.68 14.48 -0.02
C GLY A 642 38.48 13.94 0.77
N PHE A 643 37.25 14.21 0.32
CA PHE A 643 36.05 13.66 0.95
C PHE A 643 36.02 12.13 0.84
N TRP A 644 36.26 11.61 -0.37
CA TRP A 644 36.25 10.17 -0.61
C TRP A 644 37.33 9.46 0.20
N GLN A 645 38.53 10.02 0.27
CA GLN A 645 39.63 9.45 1.04
C GLN A 645 39.28 9.35 2.53
N GLN A 646 38.66 10.40 3.09
CA GLN A 646 38.31 10.47 4.50
C GLN A 646 37.11 9.58 4.87
N TYR A 647 36.01 9.67 4.12
CA TYR A 647 34.72 9.07 4.52
C TYR A 647 34.34 7.80 3.78
N VAL A 648 35.01 7.50 2.65
CA VAL A 648 34.76 6.29 1.87
C VAL A 648 35.92 5.32 2.02
N ALA A 649 37.11 5.65 1.52
CA ALA A 649 38.28 4.77 1.60
C ALA A 649 38.78 4.55 3.03
N GLY A 650 38.70 5.57 3.89
CA GLY A 650 39.08 5.48 5.30
C GLY A 650 38.11 4.71 6.19
N HIS A 651 36.90 4.43 5.71
CA HIS A 651 35.88 3.69 6.45
C HIS A 651 36.09 2.18 6.27
N GLY A 652 36.06 1.41 7.36
CA GLY A 652 36.35 -0.02 7.38
C GLY A 652 35.49 -0.91 6.49
N ILE A 653 34.19 -0.63 6.38
CA ILE A 653 33.28 -1.34 5.45
C ILE A 653 33.15 -0.66 4.08
N LEU A 654 32.94 0.66 4.02
CA LEU A 654 32.81 1.37 2.73
C LEU A 654 34.10 1.29 1.92
N GLY A 655 35.26 1.43 2.56
CA GLY A 655 36.57 1.32 1.92
C GLY A 655 36.83 -0.10 1.41
N TRP A 656 36.42 -1.11 2.17
CA TRP A 656 36.48 -2.51 1.74
C TRP A 656 35.58 -2.80 0.52
N LEU A 657 34.41 -2.16 0.41
CA LEU A 657 33.58 -2.22 -0.81
C LEU A 657 34.21 -1.43 -1.96
N ALA A 658 34.72 -0.22 -1.69
CA ALA A 658 35.32 0.67 -2.66
C ALA A 658 36.56 0.06 -3.32
N GLY A 659 37.37 -0.71 -2.58
CA GLY A 659 38.54 -1.41 -3.12
C GLY A 659 38.24 -2.58 -4.04
N ARG A 660 36.96 -2.90 -4.28
CA ARG A 660 36.50 -3.94 -5.22
C ARG A 660 35.76 -3.36 -6.42
N LEU A 661 35.75 -2.04 -6.54
CA LEU A 661 35.14 -1.28 -7.62
C LEU A 661 36.21 -0.67 -8.52
N ILE A 662 35.85 -0.45 -9.78
CA ILE A 662 36.66 0.25 -10.77
C ILE A 662 36.30 1.73 -10.72
N TRP A 663 37.29 2.60 -10.61
CA TRP A 663 37.10 4.04 -10.49
C TRP A 663 37.74 4.75 -11.66
N GLN A 664 37.15 5.89 -12.00
CA GLN A 664 37.69 6.86 -12.94
C GLN A 664 38.08 8.12 -12.16
N LEU A 665 39.37 8.44 -12.22
CA LEU A 665 40.03 9.55 -11.56
C LEU A 665 40.10 10.72 -12.54
N GLU A 666 39.58 11.88 -12.16
CA GLU A 666 39.78 13.13 -12.86
C GLU A 666 40.96 13.86 -12.22
N LEU A 667 42.03 14.03 -12.99
CA LEU A 667 43.23 14.74 -12.53
C LEU A 667 43.06 16.26 -12.68
N GLN A 668 43.89 17.03 -11.99
CA GLN A 668 43.89 18.51 -12.07
C GLN A 668 44.17 19.03 -13.50
N ASN A 669 44.89 18.25 -14.32
CA ASN A 669 45.17 18.55 -15.73
C ASN A 669 44.04 18.11 -16.69
N SER A 670 42.89 17.66 -16.16
CA SER A 670 41.76 17.09 -16.90
C SER A 670 42.03 15.75 -17.60
N GLU A 671 43.19 15.13 -17.36
CA GLU A 671 43.44 13.76 -17.76
C GLU A 671 42.59 12.79 -16.90
N GLN A 672 42.20 11.67 -17.51
CA GLN A 672 41.40 10.66 -16.86
C GLN A 672 42.19 9.37 -16.73
N VAL A 673 42.22 8.82 -15.52
CA VAL A 673 42.90 7.56 -15.24
C VAL A 673 41.92 6.59 -14.62
N ILE A 674 41.98 5.33 -15.03
CA ILE A 674 41.03 4.30 -14.58
C ILE A 674 41.81 3.28 -13.74
N GLY A 675 41.31 2.99 -12.54
CA GLY A 675 42.00 2.10 -11.63
C GLY A 675 41.13 1.50 -10.53
N CYS A 676 41.65 0.45 -9.92
CA CYS A 676 41.10 -0.17 -8.72
C CYS A 676 41.90 0.31 -7.50
N TYR A 677 41.21 0.65 -6.40
CA TYR A 677 41.87 1.11 -5.19
C TYR A 677 42.31 -0.07 -4.31
N GLN A 678 43.58 -0.10 -3.92
CA GLN A 678 44.12 -1.03 -2.94
C GLN A 678 44.17 -0.37 -1.57
N ALA A 679 43.23 -0.74 -0.70
CA ALA A 679 43.06 -0.05 0.57
C ALA A 679 44.10 -0.43 1.64
N ASP A 680 44.83 -1.54 1.45
CA ASP A 680 45.95 -1.97 2.29
C ASP A 680 47.23 -1.15 2.03
N THR A 681 47.54 -0.89 0.76
CA THR A 681 48.73 -0.14 0.34
C THR A 681 48.44 1.33 0.02
N GLN A 682 47.16 1.71 -0.01
CA GLN A 682 46.65 3.02 -0.44
C GLN A 682 47.07 3.43 -1.86
N HIS A 683 47.29 2.45 -2.75
CA HIS A 683 47.66 2.69 -4.13
C HIS A 683 46.49 2.42 -5.11
N TRP A 684 46.63 2.95 -6.31
CA TRP A 684 45.76 2.65 -7.43
C TRP A 684 46.45 1.67 -8.37
N LEU A 685 45.72 0.65 -8.82
CA LEU A 685 46.19 -0.29 -9.85
C LEU A 685 45.42 -0.11 -11.15
N ASP A 686 46.14 -0.10 -12.27
CA ASP A 686 45.52 -0.17 -13.60
C ASP A 686 45.08 -1.61 -13.93
N VAL A 687 44.46 -1.78 -15.11
CA VAL A 687 44.00 -3.08 -15.61
C VAL A 687 45.14 -4.10 -15.80
N ARG A 688 46.38 -3.63 -15.95
CA ARG A 688 47.60 -4.45 -16.09
C ARG A 688 48.29 -4.72 -14.75
N GLN A 689 47.64 -4.36 -13.63
CA GLN A 689 48.15 -4.51 -12.28
C GLN A 689 49.39 -3.65 -11.98
N GLN A 690 49.59 -2.58 -12.75
CA GLN A 690 50.67 -1.63 -12.54
C GLN A 690 50.19 -0.53 -11.60
N VAL A 691 51.08 -0.08 -10.70
CA VAL A 691 50.79 1.02 -9.80
C VAL A 691 50.67 2.31 -10.60
N ILE A 692 49.51 2.95 -10.53
CA ILE A 692 49.26 4.26 -11.10
C ILE A 692 49.99 5.28 -10.23
N THR A 693 51.03 5.92 -10.79
CA THR A 693 51.84 6.92 -10.09
C THR A 693 51.15 8.28 -10.17
N VAL A 694 50.16 8.49 -9.28
CA VAL A 694 49.44 9.76 -9.15
C VAL A 694 49.39 10.13 -7.68
N ASN A 695 49.84 11.32 -7.34
CA ASN A 695 49.77 11.83 -5.98
C ASN A 695 48.35 12.29 -5.63
N ALA A 696 47.97 12.20 -4.36
CA ALA A 696 46.65 12.59 -3.85
C ALA A 696 46.22 14.02 -4.24
N ASP A 697 47.16 14.97 -4.25
CA ASP A 697 46.94 16.37 -4.61
C ASP A 697 46.69 16.59 -6.12
N GLN A 698 47.09 15.63 -6.95
CA GLN A 698 46.84 15.64 -8.39
C GLN A 698 45.45 15.14 -8.76
N ILE A 699 44.74 14.46 -7.85
CA ILE A 699 43.40 13.93 -8.09
C ILE A 699 42.38 14.98 -7.64
N LYS A 700 41.64 15.54 -8.61
CA LYS A 700 40.62 16.57 -8.36
C LYS A 700 39.33 15.92 -7.88
N SER A 701 38.84 14.96 -8.64
CA SER A 701 37.59 14.24 -8.37
C SER A 701 37.69 12.79 -8.81
N LEU A 702 36.76 11.97 -8.38
CA LEU A 702 36.60 10.62 -8.90
C LEU A 702 35.13 10.24 -9.00
N ARG A 703 34.85 9.29 -9.89
CA ARG A 703 33.54 8.64 -10.05
C ARG A 703 33.72 7.15 -10.33
N LEU A 704 32.61 6.41 -10.29
CA LEU A 704 32.64 4.99 -10.66
C LEU A 704 32.73 4.85 -12.19
N TRP A 705 33.58 3.93 -12.65
CA TRP A 705 33.72 3.61 -14.08
C TRP A 705 32.50 2.84 -14.59
N HIS A 706 32.04 3.16 -15.80
CA HIS A 706 30.93 2.49 -16.46
C HIS A 706 31.33 1.97 -17.86
N PRO A 707 31.00 0.72 -18.23
CA PRO A 707 31.44 0.13 -19.50
C PRO A 707 30.89 0.81 -20.77
N ILE A 708 29.81 1.61 -20.66
CA ILE A 708 29.26 2.42 -21.79
C ILE A 708 30.25 3.46 -22.32
N GLU A 709 31.23 3.85 -21.51
CA GLU A 709 32.25 4.86 -21.86
C GLU A 709 33.58 4.22 -22.28
N ALA A 710 33.69 2.89 -22.20
CA ALA A 710 34.91 2.15 -22.44
C ALA A 710 34.88 1.40 -23.77
N THR A 711 36.07 1.07 -24.29
CA THR A 711 36.19 0.20 -25.45
C THR A 711 35.91 -1.26 -25.08
N LEU A 712 35.53 -2.09 -26.06
CA LEU A 712 35.30 -3.52 -25.82
C LEU A 712 36.55 -4.22 -25.26
N ASP A 713 37.74 -3.86 -25.72
CA ASP A 713 39.00 -4.45 -25.26
C ASP A 713 39.32 -4.06 -23.82
N GLU A 714 39.04 -2.82 -23.44
CA GLU A 714 39.18 -2.36 -22.05
C GLU A 714 38.19 -3.07 -21.11
N VAL A 715 36.93 -3.21 -21.53
CA VAL A 715 35.92 -3.97 -20.75
C VAL A 715 36.36 -5.42 -20.57
N LYS A 716 36.83 -6.08 -21.62
CA LYS A 716 37.37 -7.45 -21.54
C LYS A 716 38.54 -7.55 -20.58
N ALA A 717 39.50 -6.63 -20.66
CA ALA A 717 40.67 -6.62 -19.80
C ALA A 717 40.28 -6.44 -18.32
N TRP A 718 39.31 -5.57 -18.01
CA TRP A 718 38.78 -5.43 -16.65
C TRP A 718 38.05 -6.68 -16.16
N ARG A 719 37.23 -7.32 -17.01
CA ARG A 719 36.57 -8.59 -16.67
C ARG A 719 37.61 -9.68 -16.34
N GLU A 720 38.65 -9.81 -17.16
CA GLU A 720 39.75 -10.75 -16.92
C GLU A 720 40.49 -10.44 -15.60
N TYR A 721 40.82 -9.18 -15.34
CA TYR A 721 41.44 -8.75 -14.08
C TYR A 721 40.61 -9.16 -12.86
N ILE A 722 39.31 -8.86 -12.87
CA ILE A 722 38.37 -9.19 -11.78
C ILE A 722 38.31 -10.71 -11.54
N LEU A 723 38.27 -11.50 -12.61
CA LEU A 723 38.23 -12.96 -12.52
C LEU A 723 39.55 -13.56 -12.02
N ILE A 724 40.70 -13.07 -12.50
CA ILE A 724 42.03 -13.55 -12.10
C ILE A 724 42.31 -13.22 -10.64
N LYS A 725 41.93 -12.02 -10.18
CA LYS A 725 42.11 -11.58 -8.80
C LYS A 725 41.05 -12.10 -7.84
N GLN A 726 40.05 -12.82 -8.33
CA GLN A 726 38.90 -13.28 -7.57
C GLN A 726 38.24 -12.13 -6.78
N ILE A 727 38.09 -10.99 -7.43
CA ILE A 727 37.44 -9.81 -6.84
C ILE A 727 35.92 -9.97 -7.01
N GLN A 728 35.20 -10.16 -5.91
CA GLN A 728 33.74 -10.13 -5.94
C GLN A 728 33.24 -8.68 -5.91
N GLN A 729 32.69 -8.21 -7.03
CA GLN A 729 32.18 -6.85 -7.16
C GLN A 729 30.85 -6.68 -6.39
N PRO A 730 30.65 -5.53 -5.71
CA PRO A 730 29.40 -5.23 -4.98
C PRO A 730 28.11 -5.19 -5.82
N PHE A 731 28.24 -5.08 -7.14
CA PHE A 731 27.17 -5.13 -8.14
C PHE A 731 27.84 -5.36 -9.50
N ARG A 732 27.08 -5.73 -10.54
CA ARG A 732 27.65 -5.81 -11.90
C ARG A 732 28.15 -4.45 -12.39
N GLN A 733 29.47 -4.28 -12.38
CA GLN A 733 30.16 -3.13 -12.94
C GLN A 733 30.94 -3.51 -14.21
N ALA A 734 31.96 -4.38 -14.12
CA ALA A 734 32.72 -4.86 -15.28
C ALA A 734 31.87 -5.76 -16.20
N PHE A 735 30.95 -6.52 -15.59
CA PHE A 735 30.01 -7.42 -16.27
C PHE A 735 28.64 -6.76 -16.49
N ARG A 736 28.57 -5.42 -16.45
CA ARG A 736 27.32 -4.71 -16.68
C ARG A 736 26.92 -4.78 -18.15
N GLU A 737 25.65 -5.07 -18.40
CA GLU A 737 25.06 -5.09 -19.73
C GLU A 737 25.00 -3.66 -20.29
N VAL A 738 25.43 -3.48 -21.54
CA VAL A 738 25.48 -2.18 -22.23
C VAL A 738 24.54 -2.21 -23.43
N TYR A 739 23.67 -1.20 -23.54
CA TYR A 739 22.72 -1.06 -24.65
C TYR A 739 22.95 0.28 -25.34
N ILE A 740 23.44 0.23 -26.58
CA ILE A 740 23.66 1.41 -27.42
C ILE A 740 22.43 1.63 -28.29
N ALA A 741 21.97 2.89 -28.38
CA ALA A 741 20.89 3.27 -29.29
C ALA A 741 21.35 3.15 -30.75
N THR A 742 20.53 2.54 -31.61
CA THR A 742 20.83 2.44 -33.05
C THR A 742 20.61 3.78 -33.75
N GLU A 743 21.25 4.00 -34.91
CA GLU A 743 21.04 5.22 -35.70
C GLU A 743 19.57 5.47 -36.09
N THR A 744 18.78 4.40 -36.21
CA THR A 744 17.35 4.48 -36.45
C THR A 744 16.61 4.97 -35.21
N GLU A 745 16.90 4.41 -34.03
CA GLU A 745 16.28 4.85 -32.77
C GLU A 745 16.64 6.28 -32.40
N LEU A 746 17.87 6.73 -32.67
CA LEU A 746 18.29 8.10 -32.36
C LEU A 746 17.46 9.17 -33.11
N LYS A 747 16.77 8.81 -34.19
CA LYS A 747 15.89 9.72 -34.95
C LYS A 747 14.46 9.77 -34.41
N GLU A 748 14.14 8.97 -33.39
CA GLU A 748 12.81 8.81 -32.83
C GLU A 748 12.73 9.39 -31.41
N GLN A 749 11.51 9.65 -30.93
CA GLN A 749 11.25 10.09 -29.54
C GLN A 749 10.99 8.93 -28.57
N GLN A 750 10.99 7.69 -29.09
CA GLN A 750 10.60 6.50 -28.35
C GLN A 750 11.35 5.27 -28.86
N SER A 751 11.68 4.36 -27.96
CA SER A 751 12.27 3.07 -28.33
C SER A 751 11.21 1.97 -28.27
N LEU A 752 11.13 1.17 -29.35
CA LEU A 752 10.27 0.00 -29.45
C LEU A 752 11.01 -1.32 -29.17
N ARG A 753 12.28 -1.25 -28.74
CA ARG A 753 13.18 -2.41 -28.58
C ARG A 753 12.61 -3.52 -27.71
N PHE A 754 11.83 -3.14 -26.70
CA PHE A 754 11.22 -4.05 -25.73
C PHE A 754 9.69 -3.95 -25.71
N ALA A 755 9.09 -3.45 -26.80
CA ALA A 755 7.65 -3.38 -26.96
C ALA A 755 7.03 -4.75 -27.26
N TYR A 756 5.74 -4.88 -26.96
CA TYR A 756 4.89 -6.03 -27.27
C TYR A 756 5.25 -7.34 -26.56
N HIS A 757 5.85 -7.27 -25.38
CA HIS A 757 6.08 -8.42 -24.51
C HIS A 757 4.97 -8.55 -23.45
N TYR A 758 4.42 -9.75 -23.31
CA TYR A 758 3.47 -10.05 -22.24
C TYR A 758 4.20 -10.46 -20.96
N LEU A 759 3.91 -9.75 -19.86
CA LEU A 759 4.51 -9.95 -18.54
C LEU A 759 3.46 -10.30 -17.48
N GLN A 760 3.83 -11.14 -16.52
CA GLN A 760 3.03 -11.39 -15.31
C GLN A 760 3.08 -10.15 -14.40
N GLN A 761 1.92 -9.51 -14.17
CA GLN A 761 1.87 -8.16 -13.58
C GLN A 761 2.40 -8.12 -12.13
N SER A 762 2.03 -9.10 -11.31
CA SER A 762 2.45 -9.17 -9.90
C SER A 762 3.98 -9.33 -9.76
N LYS A 763 4.58 -10.20 -10.60
CA LYS A 763 6.03 -10.38 -10.68
C LYS A 763 6.71 -9.10 -11.18
N PHE A 764 6.19 -8.51 -12.27
CA PHE A 764 6.70 -7.26 -12.82
C PHE A 764 6.74 -6.15 -11.78
N ARG A 765 5.66 -5.94 -11.01
CA ARG A 765 5.64 -4.93 -9.93
C ARG A 765 6.74 -5.17 -8.90
N ALA A 766 6.94 -6.41 -8.47
CA ALA A 766 7.95 -6.73 -7.47
C ALA A 766 9.36 -6.43 -7.99
N VAL A 767 9.66 -6.85 -9.22
CA VAL A 767 10.96 -6.62 -9.88
C VAL A 767 11.20 -5.13 -10.15
N ALA A 768 10.22 -4.43 -10.74
CA ALA A 768 10.28 -3.00 -11.03
C ALA A 768 10.50 -2.16 -9.77
N THR A 769 9.76 -2.45 -8.69
CA THR A 769 9.93 -1.78 -7.38
C THR A 769 11.34 -1.98 -6.83
N GLY A 770 11.90 -3.19 -6.98
CA GLY A 770 13.27 -3.51 -6.56
C GLY A 770 14.34 -2.68 -7.28
N ARG A 771 14.05 -2.23 -8.52
CA ARG A 771 14.93 -1.40 -9.37
C ARG A 771 14.53 0.08 -9.37
N ALA A 772 13.81 0.52 -8.34
CA ALA A 772 13.36 1.90 -8.15
C ALA A 772 12.39 2.46 -9.22
N TRP A 773 11.70 1.58 -9.95
CA TRP A 773 10.57 1.98 -10.79
C TRP A 773 9.29 2.10 -9.95
N ASN A 774 8.55 3.18 -10.17
CA ASN A 774 7.23 3.39 -9.60
C ASN A 774 6.17 2.76 -10.51
N TYR A 775 5.42 1.79 -9.99
CA TYR A 775 4.32 1.15 -10.69
C TYR A 775 3.27 0.64 -9.70
N GLU A 776 2.01 1.03 -9.92
CA GLU A 776 0.87 0.49 -9.18
C GLU A 776 0.16 -0.57 -10.02
N ILE A 777 -0.27 -1.65 -9.37
CA ILE A 777 -1.08 -2.68 -10.03
C ILE A 777 -2.32 -2.03 -10.66
N GLN A 778 -2.68 -2.54 -11.81
CA GLN A 778 -3.73 -2.11 -12.71
C GLN A 778 -4.82 -3.18 -12.74
N GLY A 779 -6.07 -2.71 -12.84
CA GLY A 779 -7.26 -3.55 -12.88
C GLY A 779 -8.43 -2.80 -13.49
N GLY A 780 -9.66 -3.28 -13.29
CA GLY A 780 -10.88 -2.73 -13.90
C GLY A 780 -11.36 -1.39 -13.33
N TRP A 781 -10.47 -0.52 -12.83
CA TRP A 781 -10.79 0.78 -12.24
C TRP A 781 -10.10 1.93 -12.98
N ASP A 782 -10.64 3.15 -12.83
CA ASP A 782 -10.29 4.33 -13.65
C ASP A 782 -8.90 4.97 -13.37
N ASN A 783 -7.99 4.30 -12.66
CA ASN A 783 -6.65 4.83 -12.35
C ASN A 783 -5.57 4.10 -13.16
N VAL A 784 -4.91 4.84 -14.06
CA VAL A 784 -3.83 4.32 -14.91
C VAL A 784 -2.47 4.68 -14.31
N SER A 785 -1.65 3.68 -14.01
CA SER A 785 -0.26 3.84 -13.57
C SER A 785 0.68 3.37 -14.68
N LEU A 786 1.50 4.28 -15.20
CA LEU A 786 2.58 3.93 -16.11
C LEU A 786 3.87 3.69 -15.30
N PRO A 787 4.54 2.53 -15.51
CA PRO A 787 5.84 2.28 -14.91
C PRO A 787 6.81 3.41 -15.26
N SER A 788 7.40 4.04 -14.25
CA SER A 788 8.33 5.15 -14.44
C SER A 788 9.49 5.13 -13.47
N ARG A 789 10.66 5.60 -13.89
CA ARG A 789 11.86 5.77 -13.04
C ARG A 789 12.41 7.17 -13.20
N TYR A 790 12.74 7.81 -12.08
CA TYR A 790 13.31 9.16 -12.05
C TYR A 790 14.81 9.11 -11.80
N PHE A 791 15.56 9.84 -12.63
CA PHE A 791 17.01 10.04 -12.56
C PHE A 791 17.27 11.50 -12.12
N PRO A 792 17.38 11.76 -10.80
CA PRO A 792 17.44 13.12 -10.26
C PRO A 792 18.63 13.95 -10.70
N ALA A 793 19.83 13.36 -10.88
CA ALA A 793 21.01 14.12 -11.27
C ALA A 793 20.86 14.74 -12.67
N GLN A 794 20.22 14.02 -13.60
CA GLN A 794 19.98 14.47 -14.97
C GLN A 794 18.60 15.14 -15.13
N GLY A 795 17.71 15.05 -14.14
CA GLY A 795 16.35 15.59 -14.20
C GLY A 795 15.44 14.87 -15.21
N ILE A 796 15.72 13.60 -15.49
CA ILE A 796 15.05 12.79 -16.53
C ILE A 796 14.13 11.74 -15.88
N ILE A 797 12.95 11.55 -16.45
CA ILE A 797 12.01 10.48 -16.13
C ILE A 797 11.95 9.52 -17.31
N ALA A 798 12.28 8.26 -17.08
CA ALA A 798 12.02 7.18 -18.03
C ALA A 798 10.62 6.61 -17.79
N ILE A 799 9.88 6.35 -18.86
CA ILE A 799 8.50 5.85 -18.83
C ILE A 799 8.43 4.63 -19.75
N LEU A 800 8.00 3.49 -19.20
CA LEU A 800 7.67 2.30 -19.97
C LEU A 800 6.16 2.27 -20.14
N ALA A 801 5.67 2.49 -21.35
CA ALA A 801 4.26 2.36 -21.64
C ALA A 801 3.82 0.89 -21.53
N VAL A 802 2.61 0.67 -21.01
CA VAL A 802 2.01 -0.65 -20.84
C VAL A 802 0.55 -0.62 -21.24
N ASP A 803 0.07 -1.74 -21.77
CA ASP A 803 -1.31 -1.98 -22.18
C ASP A 803 -1.85 -3.26 -21.51
N PHE A 804 -3.16 -3.47 -21.57
CA PHE A 804 -3.85 -4.60 -20.94
C PHE A 804 -4.62 -5.40 -21.99
N PRO A 805 -4.60 -6.74 -21.93
CA PRO A 805 -5.41 -7.55 -22.83
C PRO A 805 -6.90 -7.27 -22.57
N LYS A 806 -7.64 -6.89 -23.61
CA LYS A 806 -9.02 -6.33 -23.54
C LYS A 806 -10.13 -7.36 -23.21
N HIS A 807 -9.82 -8.40 -22.45
CA HIS A 807 -10.75 -9.49 -22.11
C HIS A 807 -10.98 -9.60 -20.60
N SER A 808 -12.25 -9.62 -20.19
CA SER A 808 -12.68 -9.69 -18.78
C SER A 808 -12.28 -10.97 -18.05
N THR A 809 -11.91 -12.03 -18.79
CA THR A 809 -11.49 -13.34 -18.24
C THR A 809 -10.08 -13.34 -17.64
N LEU A 810 -9.28 -12.30 -17.90
CA LEU A 810 -7.93 -12.16 -17.34
C LEU A 810 -7.88 -11.25 -16.10
N LEU A 811 -9.05 -10.85 -15.59
CA LEU A 811 -9.22 -10.26 -14.27
C LEU A 811 -9.34 -11.38 -13.25
N ASN A 812 -8.58 -11.30 -12.16
CA ASN A 812 -8.81 -12.18 -11.02
C ASN A 812 -10.11 -11.79 -10.30
N GLU A 813 -10.50 -12.58 -9.28
CA GLU A 813 -11.70 -12.33 -8.45
C GLU A 813 -11.74 -10.93 -7.80
N GLN A 814 -10.60 -10.25 -7.72
CA GLN A 814 -10.43 -8.92 -7.13
C GLN A 814 -10.43 -7.81 -8.19
N GLY A 815 -10.67 -8.13 -9.46
CA GLY A 815 -10.69 -7.16 -10.56
C GLY A 815 -9.30 -6.64 -10.97
N VAL A 816 -8.23 -7.37 -10.69
CA VAL A 816 -6.84 -7.05 -11.06
C VAL A 816 -6.46 -7.80 -12.33
N TYR A 817 -5.77 -7.16 -13.28
CA TYR A 817 -5.23 -7.85 -14.46
C TYR A 817 -4.10 -8.82 -14.08
N ALA A 818 -4.14 -10.06 -14.55
CA ALA A 818 -3.04 -11.00 -14.32
C ALA A 818 -1.77 -10.64 -15.12
N TYR A 819 -1.96 -10.05 -16.32
CA TYR A 819 -0.90 -9.79 -17.29
C TYR A 819 -0.95 -8.36 -17.82
N ILE A 820 0.22 -7.86 -18.24
CA ILE A 820 0.39 -6.60 -18.95
C ILE A 820 1.17 -6.82 -20.23
N LYS A 821 1.01 -5.92 -21.19
CA LYS A 821 1.76 -5.90 -22.45
C LYS A 821 2.66 -4.67 -22.46
N THR A 822 3.97 -4.84 -22.61
CA THR A 822 4.87 -3.71 -22.78
C THR A 822 4.59 -3.00 -24.10
N GLN A 823 4.81 -1.70 -24.14
CA GLN A 823 4.73 -0.88 -25.33
C GLN A 823 6.05 -0.11 -25.48
N GLU A 824 6.02 1.13 -25.93
CA GLU A 824 7.21 1.95 -26.12
C GLU A 824 7.85 2.44 -24.81
N ILE A 825 9.15 2.74 -24.87
CA ILE A 825 9.88 3.46 -23.82
C ILE A 825 10.08 4.90 -24.27
N LYS A 826 9.74 5.86 -23.39
CA LYS A 826 9.91 7.30 -23.58
C LYS A 826 10.72 7.92 -22.45
N PHE A 827 11.31 9.07 -22.75
CA PHE A 827 12.02 9.88 -21.76
C PHE A 827 11.37 11.25 -21.71
N SER A 828 11.26 11.81 -20.51
CA SER A 828 10.75 13.17 -20.31
C SER A 828 11.56 13.92 -19.26
N THR A 829 11.46 15.24 -19.26
CA THR A 829 11.98 16.08 -18.19
C THR A 829 11.10 15.95 -16.94
N SER A 830 11.61 16.40 -15.79
CA SER A 830 10.82 16.51 -14.56
C SER A 830 9.54 17.37 -14.70
N GLN A 831 9.46 18.25 -15.70
CA GLN A 831 8.25 19.03 -16.02
C GLN A 831 7.29 18.32 -16.99
N GLY A 832 7.63 17.11 -17.45
CA GLY A 832 6.79 16.28 -18.32
C GLY A 832 7.00 16.51 -19.83
N GLN A 833 8.03 17.25 -20.25
CA GLN A 833 8.34 17.45 -21.67
C GLN A 833 9.09 16.23 -22.22
N LEU A 834 8.66 15.64 -23.34
CA LEU A 834 9.36 14.53 -23.98
C LEU A 834 10.75 14.94 -24.50
N ILE A 835 11.71 14.02 -24.42
CA ILE A 835 13.10 14.17 -24.85
C ILE A 835 13.34 13.25 -26.04
N ASP A 836 13.95 13.76 -27.11
CA ASP A 836 14.37 12.97 -28.27
C ASP A 836 15.46 11.97 -27.87
N LEU A 837 15.45 10.75 -28.41
CA LEU A 837 16.42 9.73 -28.00
C LEU A 837 17.88 10.12 -28.25
N ASN A 838 18.13 11.02 -29.21
CA ASN A 838 19.45 11.58 -29.45
C ASN A 838 19.97 12.47 -28.31
N ASP A 839 19.07 13.07 -27.55
CA ASP A 839 19.40 13.99 -26.45
C ASP A 839 19.39 13.28 -25.08
N VAL A 840 19.02 12.00 -25.04
CA VAL A 840 19.09 11.19 -23.82
C VAL A 840 20.54 10.76 -23.57
N PRO A 841 21.10 10.97 -22.35
CA PRO A 841 22.44 10.52 -22.02
C PRO A 841 22.60 9.01 -22.24
N LYS A 842 23.72 8.60 -22.86
CA LYS A 842 23.99 7.19 -23.24
C LYS A 842 23.86 6.22 -22.07
N LEU A 843 24.36 6.61 -20.90
CA LEU A 843 24.27 5.82 -19.67
C LEU A 843 22.80 5.62 -19.28
N ILE A 844 22.01 6.68 -19.23
CA ILE A 844 20.58 6.62 -18.87
C ILE A 844 19.80 5.75 -19.85
N PHE A 845 20.02 5.91 -21.16
CA PHE A 845 19.42 5.03 -22.16
C PHE A 845 19.79 3.57 -21.92
N SER A 846 21.09 3.28 -21.75
CA SER A 846 21.59 1.92 -21.53
C SER A 846 20.97 1.28 -20.29
N GLU A 847 20.88 2.02 -19.20
CA GLU A 847 20.35 1.53 -17.92
C GLU A 847 18.84 1.29 -17.94
N VAL A 848 18.08 2.14 -18.64
CA VAL A 848 16.65 1.92 -18.83
C VAL A 848 16.38 0.71 -19.73
N MET A 849 17.18 0.51 -20.77
CA MET A 849 17.10 -0.67 -21.63
C MET A 849 17.49 -1.94 -20.88
N ARG A 850 18.51 -1.86 -20.01
CA ARG A 850 18.90 -2.94 -19.10
C ARG A 850 17.78 -3.33 -18.14
N ASP A 851 17.10 -2.35 -17.55
CA ASP A 851 15.94 -2.57 -16.69
C ASP A 851 14.81 -3.27 -17.46
N ALA A 852 14.50 -2.80 -18.67
CA ALA A 852 13.46 -3.37 -19.52
C ALA A 852 13.76 -4.83 -19.95
N ASP A 853 15.00 -5.13 -20.34
CA ASP A 853 15.42 -6.51 -20.64
C ASP A 853 15.28 -7.39 -19.38
N TYR A 854 15.71 -6.89 -18.21
CA TYR A 854 15.57 -7.61 -16.95
C TYR A 854 14.10 -7.91 -16.61
N PHE A 855 13.17 -6.97 -16.88
CA PHE A 855 11.74 -7.20 -16.72
C PHE A 855 11.23 -8.31 -17.63
N ILE A 856 11.65 -8.34 -18.89
CA ILE A 856 11.25 -9.39 -19.84
C ILE A 856 11.81 -10.73 -19.40
N GLN A 857 13.10 -10.82 -19.07
CA GLN A 857 13.73 -12.08 -18.65
C GLN A 857 13.10 -12.66 -17.37
N GLY A 858 12.71 -11.79 -16.43
CA GLY A 858 12.14 -12.23 -15.14
C GLY A 858 10.62 -12.42 -15.12
N CYS A 859 9.89 -11.79 -16.04
CA CYS A 859 8.42 -11.69 -15.94
C CYS A 859 7.66 -12.15 -17.18
N SER A 860 8.34 -12.43 -18.31
CA SER A 860 7.63 -12.74 -19.56
C SER A 860 6.99 -14.12 -19.55
N ILE A 861 5.76 -14.19 -20.06
CA ILE A 861 5.08 -15.48 -20.27
C ILE A 861 5.79 -16.34 -21.32
N GLY A 862 6.52 -15.74 -22.26
CA GLY A 862 7.24 -16.46 -23.31
C GLY A 862 8.45 -17.26 -22.79
N LEU A 863 8.80 -17.08 -21.51
CA LEU A 863 9.89 -17.78 -20.83
C LEU A 863 9.36 -18.77 -19.77
N ASP A 864 8.04 -18.92 -19.64
CA ASP A 864 7.39 -19.78 -18.66
C ASP A 864 6.92 -21.10 -19.32
N TYR A 865 7.82 -22.08 -19.38
CA TYR A 865 7.59 -23.32 -20.16
C TYR A 865 6.55 -24.25 -19.53
N ALA A 866 6.16 -23.99 -18.29
CA ALA A 866 5.10 -24.70 -17.59
C ALA A 866 3.72 -24.03 -17.77
N LEU A 867 3.65 -22.93 -18.53
CA LEU A 867 2.41 -22.17 -18.68
C LEU A 867 1.40 -22.91 -19.57
N GLU A 868 0.28 -23.30 -18.96
CA GLU A 868 -0.88 -23.78 -19.70
C GLU A 868 -1.64 -22.62 -20.35
N LEU A 869 -1.70 -22.62 -21.67
CA LEU A 869 -2.33 -21.54 -22.46
C LEU A 869 -3.85 -21.68 -22.62
N THR A 870 -4.46 -22.71 -22.04
CA THR A 870 -5.90 -22.94 -22.15
C THR A 870 -6.69 -21.74 -21.62
N GLY A 871 -7.56 -21.16 -22.45
CA GLY A 871 -8.36 -19.98 -22.10
C GLY A 871 -7.65 -18.62 -22.27
N PHE A 872 -6.39 -18.59 -22.72
CA PHE A 872 -5.71 -17.34 -23.07
C PHE A 872 -6.20 -16.77 -24.41
N PRO A 873 -6.16 -15.45 -24.63
CA PRO A 873 -6.42 -14.84 -25.93
C PRO A 873 -5.46 -15.34 -27.00
N GLU A 874 -5.93 -15.45 -28.25
CA GLU A 874 -5.14 -15.97 -29.38
C GLU A 874 -3.83 -15.19 -29.59
N GLU A 875 -3.84 -13.87 -29.37
CA GLU A 875 -2.63 -13.04 -29.47
C GLU A 875 -1.54 -13.43 -28.46
N MET A 876 -1.90 -13.84 -27.24
CA MET A 876 -0.94 -14.29 -26.22
C MET A 876 -0.44 -15.70 -26.54
N GLN A 877 -1.31 -16.57 -27.06
CA GLN A 877 -0.92 -17.91 -27.52
C GLN A 877 0.08 -17.83 -28.68
N ARG A 878 -0.16 -16.93 -29.65
CA ARG A 878 0.77 -16.65 -30.76
C ARG A 878 2.08 -16.05 -30.27
N TYR A 879 2.04 -15.10 -29.34
CA TYR A 879 3.24 -14.56 -28.72
C TYR A 879 4.09 -15.66 -28.06
N TYR A 880 3.45 -16.53 -27.28
CA TYR A 880 4.13 -17.64 -26.60
C TYR A 880 4.77 -18.62 -27.59
N SER A 881 4.07 -18.97 -28.68
CA SER A 881 4.60 -19.91 -29.68
C SER A 881 5.68 -19.32 -30.59
N GLN A 882 5.66 -18.02 -30.87
CA GLN A 882 6.58 -17.37 -31.81
C GLN A 882 7.87 -16.84 -31.16
N ARG A 883 7.82 -16.38 -29.91
CA ARG A 883 8.93 -15.62 -29.31
C ARG A 883 10.01 -16.49 -28.65
N TYR A 884 9.87 -17.82 -28.68
CA TYR A 884 10.92 -18.76 -28.21
C TYR A 884 12.22 -18.68 -29.05
N GLN A 885 12.20 -18.14 -30.28
CA GLN A 885 13.27 -18.41 -31.24
C GLN A 885 14.16 -17.24 -31.70
N SER A 886 14.01 -15.98 -31.27
CA SER A 886 14.56 -14.88 -32.09
C SER A 886 15.23 -13.67 -31.45
N THR A 887 15.55 -13.62 -30.14
CA THR A 887 16.35 -12.48 -29.63
C THR A 887 17.29 -12.87 -28.49
N LEU A 888 18.60 -12.74 -28.74
CA LEU A 888 19.65 -12.95 -27.76
C LEU A 888 19.77 -11.69 -26.87
N SER A 889 19.37 -11.81 -25.60
CA SER A 889 19.49 -10.75 -24.60
C SER A 889 20.95 -10.52 -24.20
N GLN A 890 21.32 -9.27 -23.88
CA GLN A 890 22.66 -8.95 -23.38
C GLN A 890 22.94 -9.61 -22.02
N ILE A 891 21.90 -9.88 -21.23
CA ILE A 891 21.98 -10.65 -19.98
C ILE A 891 22.46 -12.08 -20.28
N ILE A 892 21.93 -12.70 -21.34
CA ILE A 892 22.33 -14.05 -21.76
C ILE A 892 23.78 -14.06 -22.24
N VAL A 893 24.20 -13.05 -23.02
CA VAL A 893 25.59 -12.90 -23.49
C VAL A 893 26.56 -12.76 -22.30
N ASN A 894 26.29 -11.87 -21.35
CA ASN A 894 27.16 -11.69 -20.19
C ASN A 894 27.20 -12.94 -19.30
N ARG A 895 26.08 -13.67 -19.20
CA ARG A 895 26.03 -14.95 -18.49
C ARG A 895 26.84 -16.03 -19.19
N HIS A 896 26.77 -16.09 -20.52
CA HIS A 896 27.61 -16.95 -21.34
C HIS A 896 29.09 -16.68 -21.08
N ASP A 897 29.54 -15.42 -21.18
CA ASP A 897 30.95 -15.03 -20.95
C ASP A 897 31.41 -15.43 -19.53
N SER A 898 30.55 -15.22 -18.53
CA SER A 898 30.85 -15.59 -17.13
C SER A 898 30.94 -17.11 -16.98
N LEU A 899 30.01 -17.87 -17.57
CA LEU A 899 29.99 -19.33 -17.51
C LEU A 899 31.19 -19.95 -18.22
N ASP A 900 31.52 -19.50 -19.42
CA ASP A 900 32.67 -20.03 -20.19
C ASP A 900 33.97 -19.93 -19.37
N HIS A 901 34.18 -18.77 -18.73
CA HIS A 901 35.35 -18.54 -17.91
C HIS A 901 35.35 -19.34 -16.58
N ILE A 902 34.18 -19.51 -15.95
CA ILE A 902 34.06 -20.32 -14.73
C ILE A 902 34.26 -21.80 -15.06
N LEU A 903 33.53 -22.32 -16.06
CA LEU A 903 33.52 -23.73 -16.44
C LEU A 903 34.89 -24.22 -16.93
N SER A 904 35.63 -23.39 -17.68
CA SER A 904 36.99 -23.72 -18.14
C SER A 904 38.00 -24.00 -17.02
N ARG A 905 37.68 -23.64 -15.76
CA ARG A 905 38.51 -23.89 -14.58
C ARG A 905 38.01 -25.02 -13.69
N LEU A 906 36.89 -25.65 -14.05
CA LEU A 906 36.34 -26.77 -13.30
C LEU A 906 36.81 -28.09 -13.89
N ASP A 907 36.91 -29.12 -13.05
CA ASP A 907 37.28 -30.47 -13.48
C ASP A 907 36.30 -31.04 -14.52
N ILE A 908 35.06 -30.53 -14.58
CA ILE A 908 34.02 -30.94 -15.52
C ILE A 908 34.05 -30.19 -16.87
N ALA A 909 35.04 -29.32 -17.12
CA ALA A 909 35.12 -28.51 -18.33
C ALA A 909 34.96 -29.33 -19.62
N TYR A 910 35.58 -30.52 -19.68
CA TYR A 910 35.55 -31.42 -20.83
C TYR A 910 34.16 -32.03 -21.12
N GLN A 911 33.23 -31.96 -20.16
CA GLN A 911 31.85 -32.41 -20.30
C GLN A 911 30.91 -31.30 -20.76
N CYS A 912 31.40 -30.06 -20.82
CA CYS A 912 30.58 -28.88 -21.07
C CYS A 912 30.88 -28.28 -22.44
N ARG A 913 29.83 -27.83 -23.14
CA ARG A 913 29.95 -27.02 -24.36
C ARG A 913 28.93 -25.89 -24.29
N LEU A 914 29.32 -24.67 -24.65
CA LEU A 914 28.41 -23.54 -24.69
C LEU A 914 28.09 -23.16 -26.15
N ASP A 915 26.86 -22.72 -26.37
CA ASP A 915 26.48 -21.93 -27.54
C ASP A 915 25.83 -20.61 -27.10
N SER A 916 25.22 -19.87 -28.03
CA SER A 916 24.61 -18.58 -27.72
C SER A 916 23.46 -18.62 -26.72
N HIS A 917 22.74 -19.73 -26.58
CA HIS A 917 21.51 -19.82 -25.76
C HIS A 917 21.55 -20.95 -24.72
N PHE A 918 22.45 -21.91 -24.83
CA PHE A 918 22.50 -23.11 -24.01
C PHE A 918 23.91 -23.43 -23.53
N VAL A 919 24.00 -23.99 -22.33
CA VAL A 919 25.13 -24.83 -21.93
C VAL A 919 24.71 -26.30 -22.06
N TYR A 920 25.49 -27.07 -22.81
CA TYR A 920 25.37 -28.50 -22.96
C TYR A 920 26.25 -29.18 -21.91
N VAL A 921 25.72 -30.24 -21.29
CA VAL A 921 26.38 -31.00 -20.23
C VAL A 921 26.27 -32.48 -20.57
N GLN A 922 27.40 -33.12 -20.81
CA GLN A 922 27.50 -34.55 -21.08
C GLN A 922 27.57 -35.34 -19.76
N GLY A 923 26.42 -35.86 -19.30
CA GLY A 923 26.35 -36.79 -18.17
C GLY A 923 26.71 -38.23 -18.57
N GLN A 924 26.62 -39.15 -17.60
CA GLN A 924 26.82 -40.59 -17.83
C GLN A 924 25.55 -41.30 -18.32
N LEU A 925 24.37 -40.78 -17.99
CA LEU A 925 23.10 -41.35 -18.42
C LEU A 925 22.60 -40.68 -19.70
N HIS A 926 22.62 -39.33 -19.76
CA HIS A 926 22.16 -38.57 -20.92
C HIS A 926 23.03 -37.32 -21.18
N GLU A 927 22.86 -36.73 -22.36
CA GLU A 927 23.28 -35.36 -22.63
C GLU A 927 22.13 -34.40 -22.29
N TYR A 928 22.46 -33.29 -21.63
CA TYR A 928 21.51 -32.27 -21.22
C TYR A 928 21.88 -30.93 -21.85
N LYS A 929 20.89 -30.10 -22.20
CA LYS A 929 21.09 -28.69 -22.55
C LYS A 929 20.29 -27.80 -21.60
N ILE A 930 20.93 -26.78 -21.06
CA ILE A 930 20.36 -25.87 -20.08
C ILE A 930 20.28 -24.46 -20.69
N HIS A 931 19.07 -23.93 -20.80
CA HIS A 931 18.85 -22.61 -21.40
C HIS A 931 19.43 -21.50 -20.51
N LEU A 932 20.29 -20.67 -21.08
CA LEU A 932 21.01 -19.63 -20.35
C LEU A 932 20.09 -18.54 -19.81
N GLY A 933 18.94 -18.27 -20.43
CA GLY A 933 17.99 -17.26 -19.96
C GLY A 933 17.08 -17.72 -18.81
N THR A 934 16.65 -18.98 -18.83
CA THR A 934 15.59 -19.51 -17.93
C THR A 934 16.07 -20.62 -17.00
N GLY A 935 17.26 -21.16 -17.23
CA GLY A 935 17.79 -22.33 -16.53
C GLY A 935 17.02 -23.63 -16.80
N HIS A 936 16.13 -23.66 -17.79
CA HIS A 936 15.37 -24.85 -18.14
C HIS A 936 16.25 -25.92 -18.76
N ILE A 937 15.98 -27.17 -18.39
CA ILE A 937 16.80 -28.32 -18.75
C ILE A 937 16.02 -29.15 -19.76
N PHE A 938 16.67 -29.50 -20.85
CA PHE A 938 16.16 -30.42 -21.86
C PHE A 938 17.16 -31.57 -22.02
N MET A 939 16.63 -32.79 -22.12
CA MET A 939 17.44 -33.99 -22.25
C MET A 939 17.39 -34.54 -23.67
N SER A 940 18.56 -34.77 -24.26
CA SER A 940 18.70 -35.37 -25.58
C SER A 940 18.31 -36.87 -25.56
N PRO A 941 17.79 -37.43 -26.67
CA PRO A 941 17.65 -36.82 -28.00
C PRO A 941 16.32 -36.12 -28.26
N ASN A 942 15.30 -36.29 -27.41
CA ASN A 942 13.93 -35.82 -27.67
C ASN A 942 13.63 -34.42 -27.11
N ASP A 943 14.63 -33.72 -26.56
CA ASP A 943 14.47 -32.47 -25.84
C ASP A 943 13.42 -32.55 -24.73
N GLN A 944 13.38 -33.68 -24.01
CA GLN A 944 12.43 -33.88 -22.92
C GLN A 944 12.75 -32.89 -21.79
N PHE A 945 11.75 -32.10 -21.40
CA PHE A 945 11.89 -31.14 -20.31
C PHE A 945 12.06 -31.86 -18.96
N ILE A 946 13.08 -31.45 -18.19
CA ILE A 946 13.30 -31.93 -16.82
C ILE A 946 13.11 -30.77 -15.85
N CYS A 947 12.24 -30.97 -14.87
CA CYS A 947 12.02 -30.04 -13.79
C CYS A 947 12.91 -30.41 -12.60
N ILE A 948 14.01 -29.67 -12.43
CA ILE A 948 14.83 -29.72 -11.22
C ILE A 948 14.56 -28.45 -10.42
N VAL A 949 13.79 -28.61 -9.34
CA VAL A 949 13.55 -27.56 -8.36
C VAL A 949 14.66 -27.64 -7.31
N PRO A 950 15.51 -26.61 -7.20
CA PRO A 950 16.56 -26.62 -6.19
C PRO A 950 15.93 -26.53 -4.79
N GLN A 951 16.34 -27.40 -3.86
CA GLN A 951 16.17 -27.07 -2.45
C GLN A 951 17.15 -25.93 -2.12
N GLN A 952 16.70 -24.88 -1.44
CA GLN A 952 17.55 -23.73 -1.04
C GLN A 952 18.83 -24.13 -0.29
N LYS A 953 18.86 -25.31 0.34
CA LYS A 953 20.07 -25.88 0.98
C LYS A 953 21.05 -26.52 0.00
N LEU A 954 20.59 -27.05 -1.15
CA LEU A 954 21.42 -27.69 -2.16
C LEU A 954 22.18 -26.68 -3.03
N GLU A 955 21.55 -25.55 -3.38
CA GLU A 955 22.21 -24.44 -4.10
C GLU A 955 23.42 -23.91 -3.32
N ALA A 956 23.26 -23.74 -2.00
CA ALA A 956 24.33 -23.24 -1.14
C ALA A 956 25.52 -24.21 -1.06
N VAL A 957 25.30 -25.53 -1.04
CA VAL A 957 26.39 -26.51 -0.83
C VAL A 957 27.24 -26.72 -2.08
N HIS A 958 26.64 -26.74 -3.28
CA HIS A 958 27.39 -26.96 -4.52
C HIS A 958 28.11 -25.71 -5.04
N VAL A 959 27.63 -24.51 -4.69
CA VAL A 959 28.21 -23.22 -5.15
C VAL A 959 29.10 -22.56 -4.10
N ALA A 960 29.01 -22.92 -2.81
CA ALA A 960 29.76 -22.26 -1.72
C ALA A 960 31.30 -22.24 -1.85
N HIS A 961 31.88 -23.10 -2.70
CA HIS A 961 33.32 -23.14 -2.95
C HIS A 961 33.73 -22.55 -4.31
N LEU A 962 32.77 -22.06 -5.11
CA LEU A 962 33.00 -21.51 -6.42
C LEU A 962 32.98 -19.99 -6.38
N PHE A 963 34.06 -19.37 -6.84
CA PHE A 963 34.13 -17.92 -6.99
C PHE A 963 33.14 -17.45 -8.06
N LEU A 964 32.23 -16.54 -7.68
CA LEU A 964 31.39 -15.78 -8.60
C LEU A 964 31.83 -14.31 -8.57
N PRO A 965 31.94 -13.65 -9.74
CA PRO A 965 32.36 -12.25 -9.80
C PRO A 965 31.37 -11.26 -9.16
N PHE A 966 30.13 -11.69 -8.89
CA PHE A 966 29.05 -10.92 -8.25
C PHE A 966 27.91 -11.87 -7.79
N GLU A 967 27.13 -11.45 -6.78
CA GLU A 967 26.02 -12.25 -6.22
C GLU A 967 24.63 -11.93 -6.81
N ASP A 968 24.49 -10.88 -7.61
CA ASP A 968 23.19 -10.40 -8.11
C ASP A 968 22.58 -11.23 -9.27
N ASP A 969 23.21 -12.34 -9.68
CA ASP A 969 22.70 -13.29 -10.69
C ASP A 969 22.32 -14.65 -10.10
N ALA A 970 21.12 -14.71 -9.52
CA ALA A 970 20.55 -15.96 -9.06
C ALA A 970 20.41 -17.01 -10.20
N MET A 971 20.20 -16.57 -11.44
CA MET A 971 20.03 -17.48 -12.58
C MET A 971 21.36 -18.11 -13.02
N LEU A 972 22.45 -17.35 -13.02
CA LEU A 972 23.81 -17.88 -13.24
C LEU A 972 24.15 -18.95 -12.20
N SER A 973 23.89 -18.65 -10.92
CA SER A 973 24.12 -19.58 -9.80
C SER A 973 23.29 -20.85 -9.95
N LEU A 974 22.01 -20.71 -10.33
CA LEU A 974 21.11 -21.82 -10.62
C LEU A 974 21.61 -22.70 -11.78
N ILE A 975 22.05 -22.07 -12.87
CA ILE A 975 22.58 -22.79 -14.04
C ILE A 975 23.85 -23.56 -13.65
N LEU A 976 24.79 -22.93 -12.94
CA LEU A 976 26.00 -23.60 -12.46
C LEU A 976 25.68 -24.79 -11.56
N SER A 977 24.74 -24.62 -10.61
CA SER A 977 24.30 -25.73 -9.75
C SER A 977 23.72 -26.89 -10.56
N LYS A 978 22.96 -26.60 -11.62
CA LYS A 978 22.41 -27.63 -12.52
C LYS A 978 23.50 -28.30 -13.35
N VAL A 979 24.45 -27.54 -13.88
CA VAL A 979 25.60 -28.08 -14.63
C VAL A 979 26.39 -29.06 -13.77
N LEU A 980 26.75 -28.68 -12.54
CA LEU A 980 27.50 -29.54 -11.61
C LEU A 980 26.74 -30.80 -11.23
N LEU A 981 25.42 -30.68 -11.00
CA LEU A 981 24.57 -31.82 -10.66
C LEU A 981 24.47 -32.81 -11.83
N LEU A 982 24.24 -32.31 -13.06
CA LEU A 982 24.01 -33.13 -14.24
C LEU A 982 25.29 -33.74 -14.82
N ALA A 983 26.44 -33.09 -14.63
CA ALA A 983 27.76 -33.68 -14.91
C ALA A 983 28.00 -35.00 -14.13
N GLN A 984 27.28 -35.19 -13.02
CA GLN A 984 27.33 -36.39 -12.19
C GLN A 984 25.95 -37.04 -12.06
N ASP A 985 25.16 -37.07 -13.14
CA ASP A 985 23.77 -37.57 -13.16
C ASP A 985 23.56 -38.96 -12.53
N HIS A 986 24.48 -39.90 -12.75
CA HIS A 986 24.51 -41.23 -12.13
C HIS A 986 24.61 -41.23 -10.59
N GLN A 987 25.08 -40.14 -9.97
CA GLN A 987 25.20 -39.99 -8.51
C GLN A 987 24.01 -39.30 -7.85
N ILE A 988 23.06 -38.79 -8.64
CA ILE A 988 21.88 -38.10 -8.13
C ILE A 988 21.03 -39.09 -7.34
N LYS A 989 20.81 -38.82 -6.05
CA LYS A 989 20.02 -39.68 -5.14
C LYS A 989 18.55 -39.29 -5.01
N ASP A 990 18.18 -38.13 -5.53
CA ASP A 990 16.80 -37.65 -5.48
C ASP A 990 15.89 -38.52 -6.36
N GLU A 991 14.91 -39.19 -5.75
CA GLU A 991 14.03 -40.12 -6.43
C GLU A 991 13.16 -39.44 -7.51
N LEU A 992 12.75 -38.18 -7.32
CA LEU A 992 11.94 -37.44 -8.30
C LEU A 992 12.76 -37.06 -9.53
N ILE A 993 14.03 -36.68 -9.33
CA ILE A 993 14.94 -36.41 -10.46
C ILE A 993 15.27 -37.72 -11.18
N GLN A 994 15.56 -38.80 -10.45
CA GLN A 994 15.83 -40.11 -11.05
C GLN A 994 14.64 -40.64 -11.86
N GLN A 995 13.41 -40.46 -11.38
CA GLN A 995 12.21 -40.85 -12.13
C GLN A 995 12.11 -40.09 -13.45
N GLN A 996 12.35 -38.78 -13.45
CA GLN A 996 12.33 -37.98 -14.69
C GLN A 996 13.43 -38.41 -15.68
N ILE A 997 14.63 -38.76 -15.20
CA ILE A 997 15.74 -39.23 -16.03
C ILE A 997 15.47 -40.65 -16.57
N LYS A 998 14.90 -41.55 -15.75
CA LYS A 998 14.66 -42.97 -16.12
C LYS A 998 13.41 -43.21 -16.99
N VAL A 999 12.46 -42.28 -17.00
CA VAL A 999 11.21 -42.39 -17.78
C VAL A 999 11.44 -42.15 -19.29
N ALA A 1000 12.63 -41.73 -19.69
CA ALA A 1000 12.99 -41.40 -21.06
C ALA A 1000 13.55 -42.56 -21.90
#